data_AF-A0A834AVX0-F1
#
_entry.id   AF-A0A834AVX0-F1
#
_cell.length_a   1.000
_cell.length_b   1.000
_cell.length_c   1.000
_cell.angle_alpha   90.00
_cell.angle_beta   90.00
_cell.angle_gamma   90.00
#
_symmetry.space_group_name_H-M   'P 1'
#
loop_
_entity.id
_entity.type
_entity.pdbx_description
1 polymer ?
#
loop_
_entity_poly.entity_id
_entity_poly.type
_entity_poly.pdbx_seq_one_letter_code
_entity_poly.pdbx_strand_id
1 'polypeptide(L)'
;MSSEFLAELHWEDGFAIPVANKENKLLEDQLSKLQDEKSCLQDQLRDYEERINALTSHLKNVKQEFSFTQSLCKAREHEIESEEHFKIIAERELSRMKTEIQRLQSEMASVQEKKSDKESNIFKLTHKLDGLKCQMNWDQQALEAWLEESAHKDSDALTLQKYAQRDDNKIRALTLQLERLTLEGNRKKKLLDNELTETLSAQLELEKAAQDFRKIHNERQELIKQWENTIEQMQKRDQDIDNCALALSKVKQEIREKESLVKEKIKFLESEIGNNVEYEKKISVADRKVLKCRMEYQHHEANRNQLKDELDSLKATVNRSSSDLEALRKNTSQIKKDIHEETTRLCKIKHYNEITKKKLKEITEKTMSAEEKATSLEDMLKEEDKSVKNDLYFIKKSNSKNSDEKESLMNKMNELNLFNDRSEKELNKVKAFKQDLMIEDNLLKLQVKRTREMLHSKAEEVLSLEKRTQQLHTAMEERTEEIKVHKTMLASQIRFADQERQNISAEFHERLSKIDKLKNRYEILTVVMLPPEGEEENTQTYYVIKAAQEKEELQREGDSLDAKINKAEKEIYALENTLQVLNSCNNNYKQSFKKVTPSSDEYELKTQLEEQKRAADEKYRYKQRQIRELQEDIQCAKLIKEIRILKDTKDKTLEEEDINLRELKEFHKTIDGMLVNVTENAEIYVILQTYFRQNGLELPTASTKSSRQSSRSSSQTSLSSVRSSRSTSTSASQTSMKVLELSFPASPSLTGSPLRPTSASSSSSNGKNKKSSK
;
A
#
# COMPACT_ATOMS: atom_id res chain seq x y z
N MET A 1 -91.25 -76.14 -132.39
CA MET A 1 -90.35 -75.29 -133.22
C MET A 1 -89.42 -74.51 -132.29
N SER A 2 -88.10 -74.59 -132.50
CA SER A 2 -86.99 -74.01 -131.69
C SER A 2 -86.94 -74.26 -130.17
N SER A 3 -88.05 -74.26 -129.42
CA SER A 3 -88.04 -74.46 -127.97
C SER A 3 -87.84 -75.92 -127.53
N GLU A 4 -88.53 -76.88 -128.14
CA GLU A 4 -88.45 -78.30 -127.75
C GLU A 4 -87.03 -78.86 -127.88
N PHE A 5 -86.29 -78.46 -128.93
CA PHE A 5 -84.90 -78.85 -129.14
C PHE A 5 -83.91 -78.15 -128.17
N LEU A 6 -84.31 -77.04 -127.54
CA LEU A 6 -83.53 -76.40 -126.47
C LEU A 6 -83.83 -77.01 -125.10
N ALA A 7 -84.98 -77.67 -124.92
CA ALA A 7 -85.35 -78.34 -123.68
C ALA A 7 -84.73 -79.74 -123.51
N GLU A 8 -84.33 -80.41 -124.61
CA GLU A 8 -83.62 -81.70 -124.56
C GLU A 8 -82.13 -81.55 -124.19
N LEU A 9 -81.57 -80.33 -124.16
CA LEU A 9 -80.26 -80.08 -123.56
C LEU A 9 -80.45 -79.66 -122.10
N HIS A 10 -80.03 -80.54 -121.18
CA HIS A 10 -79.91 -80.20 -119.76
C HIS A 10 -78.70 -79.28 -119.54
N TRP A 11 -78.93 -77.96 -119.57
CA TRP A 11 -77.98 -76.96 -119.08
C TRP A 11 -78.20 -76.81 -117.57
N GLU A 12 -77.25 -77.27 -116.75
CA GLU A 12 -77.29 -77.05 -115.30
C GLU A 12 -76.91 -75.60 -114.94
N ASP A 13 -77.57 -75.07 -113.91
CA ASP A 13 -77.55 -73.64 -113.56
C ASP A 13 -76.31 -73.28 -112.73
N GLY A 14 -75.16 -73.17 -113.41
CA GLY A 14 -73.88 -72.83 -112.81
C GLY A 14 -72.90 -72.21 -113.80
N PHE A 15 -71.97 -71.39 -113.31
CA PHE A 15 -71.05 -70.55 -114.10
C PHE A 15 -70.05 -71.31 -115.01
N ALA A 16 -70.07 -72.64 -115.05
CA ALA A 16 -69.22 -73.43 -115.93
C ALA A 16 -69.78 -73.41 -117.37
N ILE A 17 -69.15 -72.63 -118.25
CA ILE A 17 -69.50 -72.58 -119.67
C ILE A 17 -69.39 -74.00 -120.27
N PRO A 18 -70.41 -74.53 -120.96
CA PRO A 18 -70.28 -75.79 -121.70
C PRO A 18 -69.42 -75.60 -122.95
N VAL A 19 -68.09 -75.58 -122.75
CA VAL A 19 -67.13 -75.37 -123.82
C VAL A 19 -67.11 -76.57 -124.76
N ALA A 20 -67.17 -76.32 -126.07
CA ALA A 20 -67.35 -77.34 -127.10
C ALA A 20 -66.14 -78.28 -127.33
N ASN A 21 -65.07 -78.20 -126.51
CA ASN A 21 -63.97 -79.17 -126.50
C ASN A 21 -63.52 -79.48 -125.05
N LYS A 22 -62.80 -80.58 -124.87
CA LYS A 22 -62.27 -81.00 -123.55
C LYS A 22 -61.01 -80.24 -123.11
N GLU A 23 -60.31 -79.63 -124.06
CA GLU A 23 -59.00 -79.01 -123.86
C GLU A 23 -59.13 -77.64 -123.17
N ASN A 24 -60.11 -76.84 -123.57
CA ASN A 24 -60.42 -75.56 -122.96
C ASN A 24 -60.88 -75.72 -121.50
N LYS A 25 -61.62 -76.78 -121.16
CA LYS A 25 -62.03 -77.07 -119.78
C LYS A 25 -60.83 -77.38 -118.88
N LEU A 26 -59.82 -78.08 -119.39
CA LEU A 26 -58.55 -78.30 -118.68
C LEU A 26 -57.76 -77.00 -118.46
N LEU A 27 -57.85 -76.04 -119.37
CA LEU A 27 -57.24 -74.72 -119.21
C LEU A 27 -58.01 -73.85 -118.19
N GLU A 28 -59.35 -73.96 -118.16
CA GLU A 28 -60.21 -73.30 -117.17
C GLU A 28 -59.95 -73.83 -115.74
N ASP A 29 -59.85 -75.15 -115.58
CA ASP A 29 -59.45 -75.82 -114.33
C ASP A 29 -58.03 -75.41 -113.85
N GLN A 30 -57.12 -75.07 -114.78
CA GLN A 30 -55.78 -74.57 -114.47
C GLN A 30 -55.80 -73.08 -114.08
N LEU A 31 -56.59 -72.26 -114.78
CA LEU A 31 -56.75 -70.84 -114.48
C LEU A 31 -57.39 -70.61 -113.10
N SER A 32 -58.37 -71.43 -112.70
CA SER A 32 -58.93 -71.36 -111.33
C SER A 32 -57.84 -71.60 -110.28
N LYS A 33 -57.09 -72.69 -110.39
CA LYS A 33 -56.03 -73.05 -109.43
C LYS A 33 -54.96 -71.97 -109.31
N LEU A 34 -54.52 -71.38 -110.43
CA LEU A 34 -53.55 -70.27 -110.41
C LEU A 34 -54.13 -68.99 -109.80
N GLN A 35 -55.44 -68.75 -109.92
CA GLN A 35 -56.12 -67.61 -109.29
C GLN A 35 -56.34 -67.84 -107.77
N ASP A 36 -56.57 -69.09 -107.35
CA ASP A 36 -56.67 -69.50 -105.94
C ASP A 36 -55.29 -69.48 -105.23
N GLU A 37 -54.23 -69.98 -105.89
CA GLU A 37 -52.85 -69.86 -105.41
C GLU A 37 -52.44 -68.39 -105.27
N LYS A 38 -52.83 -67.55 -106.23
CA LYS A 38 -52.58 -66.11 -106.21
C LYS A 38 -53.32 -65.39 -105.09
N SER A 39 -54.57 -65.73 -104.78
CA SER A 39 -55.29 -65.11 -103.65
C SER A 39 -54.64 -65.49 -102.32
N CYS A 40 -54.32 -66.78 -102.14
CA CYS A 40 -53.60 -67.29 -100.97
C CYS A 40 -52.24 -66.60 -100.76
N LEU A 41 -51.44 -66.43 -101.82
CA LEU A 41 -50.16 -65.69 -101.76
C LEU A 41 -50.36 -64.19 -101.50
N GLN A 42 -51.44 -63.59 -102.00
CA GLN A 42 -51.74 -62.17 -101.79
C GLN A 42 -52.18 -61.88 -100.34
N ASP A 43 -52.91 -62.79 -99.69
CA ASP A 43 -53.24 -62.67 -98.27
C ASP A 43 -52.05 -62.99 -97.35
N GLN A 44 -51.20 -63.97 -97.69
CA GLN A 44 -49.92 -64.14 -96.99
C GLN A 44 -49.04 -62.88 -97.05
N LEU A 45 -49.00 -62.20 -98.21
CA LEU A 45 -48.26 -60.95 -98.37
C LEU A 45 -48.83 -59.84 -97.48
N ARG A 46 -50.16 -59.73 -97.39
CA ARG A 46 -50.87 -58.82 -96.47
C ARG A 46 -50.50 -59.07 -95.00
N ASP A 47 -50.52 -60.33 -94.56
CA ASP A 47 -50.12 -60.72 -93.19
C ASP A 47 -48.67 -60.33 -92.89
N TYR A 48 -47.76 -60.51 -93.86
CA TYR A 48 -46.37 -60.08 -93.72
C TYR A 48 -46.24 -58.54 -93.67
N GLU A 49 -46.98 -57.79 -94.48
CA GLU A 49 -47.00 -56.32 -94.43
C GLU A 49 -47.53 -55.80 -93.09
N GLU A 50 -48.64 -56.32 -92.58
CA GLU A 50 -49.19 -55.94 -91.27
C GLU A 50 -48.19 -56.27 -90.14
N ARG A 51 -47.56 -57.45 -90.19
CA ARG A 51 -46.51 -57.84 -89.23
C ARG A 51 -45.27 -56.94 -89.30
N ILE A 52 -44.82 -56.57 -90.50
CA ILE A 52 -43.69 -55.64 -90.70
C ILE A 52 -44.04 -54.25 -90.16
N ASN A 53 -45.25 -53.76 -90.39
CA ASN A 53 -45.71 -52.48 -89.86
C ASN A 53 -45.78 -52.48 -88.32
N ALA A 54 -46.32 -53.53 -87.72
CA ALA A 54 -46.36 -53.71 -86.26
C ALA A 54 -44.95 -53.76 -85.65
N LEU A 55 -44.03 -54.56 -86.22
CA LEU A 55 -42.64 -54.65 -85.77
C LEU A 55 -41.88 -53.32 -85.95
N THR A 56 -42.16 -52.58 -87.02
CA THR A 56 -41.55 -51.26 -87.29
C THR A 56 -42.01 -50.22 -86.27
N SER A 57 -43.30 -50.22 -85.91
CA SER A 57 -43.87 -49.39 -84.85
C SER A 57 -43.26 -49.73 -83.48
N HIS A 58 -43.18 -51.03 -83.15
CA HIS A 58 -42.52 -51.48 -81.92
C HIS A 58 -41.03 -51.08 -81.87
N LEU A 59 -40.29 -51.24 -82.96
CA LEU A 59 -38.88 -50.83 -83.05
C LEU A 59 -38.70 -49.30 -82.88
N LYS A 60 -39.65 -48.49 -83.36
CA LYS A 60 -39.66 -47.04 -83.11
C LYS A 60 -39.81 -46.74 -81.62
N ASN A 61 -40.75 -47.41 -80.95
CA ASN A 61 -40.98 -47.25 -79.51
C ASN A 61 -39.75 -47.70 -78.71
N VAL A 62 -39.16 -48.86 -79.01
CA VAL A 62 -37.92 -49.35 -78.34
C VAL A 62 -36.76 -48.37 -78.52
N LYS A 63 -36.60 -47.73 -79.68
CA LYS A 63 -35.59 -46.68 -79.90
C LYS A 63 -35.88 -45.41 -79.08
N GLN A 64 -37.14 -45.06 -78.89
CA GLN A 64 -37.56 -43.94 -78.06
C GLN A 64 -37.26 -44.22 -76.58
N GLU A 65 -37.67 -45.38 -76.05
CA GLU A 65 -37.36 -45.82 -74.67
C GLU A 65 -35.84 -45.90 -74.42
N PHE A 66 -35.06 -46.38 -75.40
CA PHE A 66 -33.60 -46.35 -75.32
C PHE A 66 -33.06 -44.92 -75.21
N SER A 67 -33.59 -43.97 -76.00
CA SER A 67 -33.15 -42.57 -75.94
C SER A 67 -33.54 -41.86 -74.62
N PHE A 68 -34.69 -42.19 -74.05
CA PHE A 68 -35.10 -41.73 -72.72
C PHE A 68 -34.21 -42.32 -71.63
N THR A 69 -33.97 -43.63 -71.67
CA THR A 69 -33.08 -44.33 -70.72
C THR A 69 -31.65 -43.76 -70.80
N GLN A 70 -31.11 -43.56 -71.99
CA GLN A 70 -29.78 -42.97 -72.18
C GLN A 70 -29.70 -41.53 -71.65
N SER A 71 -30.78 -40.74 -71.77
CA SER A 71 -30.84 -39.38 -71.23
C SER A 71 -30.90 -39.39 -69.70
N LEU A 72 -31.65 -40.33 -69.10
CA LEU A 72 -31.72 -40.53 -67.66
C LEU A 72 -30.38 -40.99 -67.07
N CYS A 73 -29.66 -41.89 -67.74
CA CYS A 73 -28.31 -42.29 -67.32
C CYS A 73 -27.35 -41.10 -67.27
N LYS A 74 -27.35 -40.23 -68.30
CA LYS A 74 -26.52 -39.01 -68.32
C LYS A 74 -26.88 -38.01 -67.23
N ALA A 75 -28.16 -37.87 -66.92
CA ALA A 75 -28.59 -37.05 -65.77
C ALA A 75 -28.00 -37.61 -64.46
N ARG A 76 -28.04 -38.93 -64.25
CA ARG A 76 -27.42 -39.58 -63.09
C ARG A 76 -25.89 -39.50 -63.08
N GLU A 77 -25.22 -39.58 -64.23
CA GLU A 77 -23.77 -39.33 -64.34
C GLU A 77 -23.42 -37.91 -63.84
N HIS A 78 -24.13 -36.88 -64.30
CA HIS A 78 -23.91 -35.50 -63.86
C HIS A 78 -24.32 -35.22 -62.41
N GLU A 79 -25.34 -35.91 -61.88
CA GLU A 79 -25.66 -35.85 -60.45
C GLU A 79 -24.50 -36.41 -59.60
N ILE A 80 -23.94 -37.56 -59.97
CA ILE A 80 -22.79 -38.18 -59.28
C ILE A 80 -21.56 -37.26 -59.35
N GLU A 81 -21.24 -36.70 -60.52
CA GLU A 81 -20.17 -35.70 -60.69
C GLU A 81 -20.36 -34.50 -59.74
N SER A 82 -21.60 -34.06 -59.53
CA SER A 82 -21.92 -32.97 -58.60
C SER A 82 -21.76 -33.37 -57.13
N GLU A 83 -22.18 -34.58 -56.75
CA GLU A 83 -22.01 -35.10 -55.38
C GLU A 83 -20.53 -35.30 -55.02
N GLU A 84 -19.71 -35.81 -55.95
CA GLU A 84 -18.26 -35.90 -55.76
C GLU A 84 -17.62 -34.51 -55.57
N HIS A 85 -18.04 -33.52 -56.35
CA HIS A 85 -17.59 -32.14 -56.20
C HIS A 85 -17.99 -31.53 -54.83
N PHE A 86 -19.24 -31.73 -54.38
CA PHE A 86 -19.68 -31.29 -53.06
C PHE A 86 -18.94 -31.98 -51.92
N LYS A 87 -18.67 -33.30 -52.04
CA LYS A 87 -17.84 -34.06 -51.10
C LYS A 87 -16.44 -33.49 -50.99
N ILE A 88 -15.79 -33.17 -52.11
CA ILE A 88 -14.43 -32.56 -52.13
C ILE A 88 -14.43 -31.19 -51.43
N ILE A 89 -15.49 -30.39 -51.58
CA ILE A 89 -15.64 -29.11 -50.83
C ILE A 89 -15.79 -29.37 -49.33
N ALA A 90 -16.65 -30.33 -48.94
CA ALA A 90 -16.87 -30.68 -47.54
C ALA A 90 -15.59 -31.21 -46.87
N GLU A 91 -14.80 -32.06 -47.56
CA GLU A 91 -13.51 -32.57 -47.07
C GLU A 91 -12.46 -31.46 -46.89
N ARG A 92 -12.46 -30.44 -47.78
CA ARG A 92 -11.58 -29.26 -47.65
C ARG A 92 -11.95 -28.38 -46.46
N GLU A 93 -13.24 -28.04 -46.30
CA GLU A 93 -13.68 -27.25 -45.14
C GLU A 93 -13.52 -28.02 -43.82
N LEU A 94 -13.79 -29.34 -43.81
CA LEU A 94 -13.52 -30.20 -42.65
C LEU A 94 -12.02 -30.21 -42.29
N SER A 95 -11.13 -30.21 -43.29
CA SER A 95 -9.67 -30.12 -43.08
C SER A 95 -9.26 -28.75 -42.54
N ARG A 96 -9.85 -27.66 -43.05
CA ARG A 96 -9.66 -26.29 -42.54
C ARG A 96 -10.12 -26.17 -41.08
N MET A 97 -11.30 -26.69 -40.74
CA MET A 97 -11.80 -26.69 -39.36
C MET A 97 -10.91 -27.51 -38.43
N LYS A 98 -10.34 -28.64 -38.89
CA LYS A 98 -9.33 -29.39 -38.12
C LYS A 98 -8.09 -28.54 -37.82
N THR A 99 -7.57 -27.79 -38.80
CA THR A 99 -6.40 -26.91 -38.56
C THR A 99 -6.71 -25.76 -37.60
N GLU A 100 -7.92 -25.19 -37.66
CA GLU A 100 -8.34 -24.14 -36.74
C GLU A 100 -8.56 -24.67 -35.31
N ILE A 101 -9.13 -25.87 -35.16
CA ILE A 101 -9.23 -26.57 -33.86
C ILE A 101 -7.83 -26.83 -33.28
N GLN A 102 -6.86 -27.26 -34.07
CA GLN A 102 -5.47 -27.45 -33.61
C GLN A 102 -4.80 -26.13 -33.22
N ARG A 103 -5.06 -25.04 -33.94
CA ARG A 103 -4.60 -23.68 -33.60
C ARG A 103 -5.16 -23.26 -32.24
N LEU A 104 -6.47 -23.36 -32.05
CA LEU A 104 -7.16 -23.03 -30.80
C LEU A 104 -6.73 -23.91 -29.62
N GLN A 105 -6.52 -25.22 -29.83
CA GLN A 105 -5.96 -26.13 -28.81
C GLN A 105 -4.56 -25.70 -28.37
N SER A 106 -3.72 -25.28 -29.31
CA SER A 106 -2.37 -24.77 -29.04
C SER A 106 -2.40 -23.44 -28.27
N GLU A 107 -3.34 -22.56 -28.60
CA GLU A 107 -3.56 -21.30 -27.88
C GLU A 107 -4.05 -21.57 -26.44
N MET A 108 -5.04 -22.45 -26.25
CA MET A 108 -5.50 -22.87 -24.93
C MET A 108 -4.38 -23.46 -24.08
N ALA A 109 -3.52 -24.31 -24.65
CA ALA A 109 -2.35 -24.84 -23.95
C ALA A 109 -1.41 -23.71 -23.48
N SER A 110 -1.12 -22.73 -24.34
CA SER A 110 -0.30 -21.56 -23.97
C SER A 110 -0.96 -20.68 -22.90
N VAL A 111 -2.29 -20.61 -22.87
CA VAL A 111 -3.05 -19.87 -21.85
C VAL A 111 -3.04 -20.62 -20.52
N GLN A 112 -3.15 -21.95 -20.54
CA GLN A 112 -3.08 -22.80 -19.35
C GLN A 112 -1.67 -22.82 -18.74
N GLU A 113 -0.61 -22.78 -19.55
CA GLU A 113 0.78 -22.58 -19.11
C GLU A 113 0.93 -21.21 -18.43
N LYS A 114 0.54 -20.11 -19.11
CA LYS A 114 0.57 -18.75 -18.55
C LYS A 114 -0.25 -18.64 -17.25
N LYS A 115 -1.40 -19.32 -17.16
CA LYS A 115 -2.21 -19.40 -15.95
C LYS A 115 -1.43 -20.08 -14.82
N SER A 116 -0.83 -21.24 -15.09
CA SER A 116 -0.02 -22.00 -14.12
C SER A 116 1.17 -21.16 -13.59
N ASP A 117 1.82 -20.39 -14.47
CA ASP A 117 2.84 -19.41 -14.09
C ASP A 117 2.28 -18.31 -13.16
N LYS A 118 1.10 -17.75 -13.46
CA LYS A 118 0.49 -16.73 -12.59
C LYS A 118 0.09 -17.33 -11.24
N GLU A 119 -0.48 -18.53 -11.20
CA GLU A 119 -0.83 -19.24 -9.97
C GLU A 119 0.43 -19.55 -9.12
N SER A 120 1.52 -20.01 -9.74
CA SER A 120 2.81 -20.20 -9.08
C SER A 120 3.39 -18.90 -8.51
N ASN A 121 3.26 -17.79 -9.22
CA ASN A 121 3.73 -16.48 -8.76
C ASN A 121 2.83 -15.89 -7.66
N ILE A 122 1.51 -16.08 -7.73
CA ILE A 122 0.57 -15.74 -6.65
C ILE A 122 0.93 -16.51 -5.38
N PHE A 123 1.13 -17.84 -5.46
CA PHE A 123 1.53 -18.65 -4.32
C PHE A 123 2.85 -18.16 -3.67
N LYS A 124 3.86 -17.85 -4.48
CA LYS A 124 5.14 -17.27 -4.02
C LYS A 124 4.96 -15.90 -3.36
N LEU A 125 4.01 -15.08 -3.82
CA LEU A 125 3.71 -13.77 -3.22
C LEU A 125 2.91 -13.92 -1.92
N THR A 126 1.93 -14.81 -1.86
CA THR A 126 1.18 -15.14 -0.64
C THR A 126 2.11 -15.64 0.46
N HIS A 127 3.01 -16.59 0.17
CA HIS A 127 4.00 -17.06 1.15
C HIS A 127 4.95 -15.94 1.64
N LYS A 128 5.33 -14.99 0.77
CA LYS A 128 6.11 -13.81 1.21
C LYS A 128 5.30 -12.88 2.10
N LEU A 129 4.04 -12.65 1.75
CA LEU A 129 3.10 -11.82 2.52
C LEU A 129 2.81 -12.42 3.90
N ASP A 130 2.65 -13.73 4.00
CA ASP A 130 2.46 -14.41 5.29
C ASP A 130 3.75 -14.44 6.12
N GLY A 131 4.92 -14.55 5.48
CA GLY A 131 6.21 -14.32 6.15
C GLY A 131 6.34 -12.91 6.74
N LEU A 132 5.90 -11.89 6.01
CA LEU A 132 5.86 -10.51 6.48
C LEU A 132 4.81 -10.29 7.59
N LYS A 133 3.65 -10.96 7.55
CA LYS A 133 2.69 -10.96 8.68
C LYS A 133 3.31 -11.54 9.95
N CYS A 134 3.99 -12.68 9.84
CA CYS A 134 4.67 -13.30 10.96
C CYS A 134 5.74 -12.36 11.54
N GLN A 135 6.54 -11.71 10.69
CA GLN A 135 7.50 -10.71 11.14
C GLN A 135 6.80 -9.53 11.83
N MET A 136 5.76 -8.94 11.22
CA MET A 136 4.99 -7.83 11.80
C MET A 136 4.40 -8.19 13.18
N ASN A 137 3.94 -9.43 13.37
CA ASN A 137 3.45 -9.92 14.66
C ASN A 137 4.58 -10.02 15.71
N TRP A 138 5.77 -10.49 15.32
CA TRP A 138 6.95 -10.48 16.20
C TRP A 138 7.40 -9.06 16.55
N ASP A 139 7.44 -8.16 15.57
CA ASP A 139 7.80 -6.75 15.75
C ASP A 139 6.79 -6.03 16.68
N GLN A 140 5.49 -6.35 16.56
CA GLN A 140 4.45 -5.87 17.48
C GLN A 140 4.63 -6.41 18.90
N GLN A 141 4.81 -7.72 19.08
CA GLN A 141 5.00 -8.32 20.41
C GLN A 141 6.27 -7.81 21.10
N ALA A 142 7.35 -7.56 20.33
CA ALA A 142 8.55 -6.92 20.84
C ALA A 142 8.29 -5.49 21.29
N LEU A 143 7.53 -4.69 20.51
CA LEU A 143 7.16 -3.32 20.88
C LEU A 143 6.29 -3.28 22.14
N GLU A 144 5.30 -4.17 22.26
CA GLU A 144 4.43 -4.29 23.43
C GLU A 144 5.26 -4.60 24.70
N ALA A 145 6.17 -5.56 24.63
CA ALA A 145 7.09 -5.88 25.73
C ALA A 145 8.04 -4.72 26.10
N TRP A 146 8.54 -3.96 25.12
CA TRP A 146 9.35 -2.77 25.38
C TRP A 146 8.57 -1.63 26.05
N LEU A 147 7.28 -1.47 25.72
CA LEU A 147 6.41 -0.48 26.35
C LEU A 147 6.05 -0.88 27.78
N GLU A 148 5.78 -2.17 28.04
CA GLU A 148 5.53 -2.71 29.39
C GLU A 148 6.77 -2.58 30.29
N GLU A 149 7.95 -2.96 29.80
CA GLU A 149 9.24 -2.77 30.49
C GLU A 149 9.57 -1.28 30.76
N SER A 150 9.17 -0.36 29.86
CA SER A 150 9.29 1.08 30.09
C SER A 150 8.34 1.55 31.20
N ALA A 151 7.08 1.11 31.17
CA ALA A 151 6.09 1.46 32.19
C ALA A 151 6.48 0.92 33.59
N HIS A 152 7.08 -0.26 33.66
CA HIS A 152 7.69 -0.78 34.89
C HIS A 152 8.83 0.11 35.39
N LYS A 153 9.75 0.55 34.51
CA LYS A 153 10.84 1.46 34.88
C LYS A 153 10.35 2.84 35.35
N ASP A 154 9.31 3.39 34.73
CA ASP A 154 8.69 4.65 35.16
C ASP A 154 8.00 4.50 36.53
N SER A 155 7.34 3.37 36.77
CA SER A 155 6.81 3.02 38.09
C SER A 155 7.91 2.92 39.14
N ASP A 156 8.99 2.20 38.86
CA ASP A 156 10.13 2.04 39.79
C ASP A 156 10.83 3.37 40.06
N ALA A 157 11.06 4.19 39.04
CA ALA A 157 11.58 5.55 39.20
C ALA A 157 10.67 6.41 40.11
N LEU A 158 9.35 6.29 39.97
CA LEU A 158 8.39 6.94 40.86
C LEU A 158 8.45 6.38 42.30
N THR A 159 8.74 5.08 42.51
CA THR A 159 8.97 4.56 43.87
C THR A 159 10.28 5.07 44.47
N LEU A 160 11.37 5.12 43.69
CA LEU A 160 12.66 5.65 44.10
C LEU A 160 12.56 7.14 44.45
N GLN A 161 11.80 7.93 43.67
CA GLN A 161 11.51 9.33 44.00
C GLN A 161 10.74 9.47 45.32
N LYS A 162 9.76 8.58 45.59
CA LYS A 162 9.02 8.54 46.85
C LYS A 162 9.89 8.09 48.05
N TYR A 163 10.91 7.26 47.84
CA TYR A 163 11.89 6.94 48.88
C TYR A 163 12.83 8.12 49.12
N ALA A 164 13.43 8.68 48.06
CA ALA A 164 14.27 9.86 48.14
C ALA A 164 13.56 11.00 48.90
N GLN A 165 12.30 11.33 48.60
CA GLN A 165 11.54 12.34 49.35
C GLN A 165 11.34 12.01 50.84
N ARG A 166 11.22 10.73 51.22
CA ARG A 166 11.13 10.31 52.64
C ARG A 166 12.48 10.44 53.34
N ASP A 167 13.55 10.03 52.69
CA ASP A 167 14.91 10.10 53.22
C ASP A 167 15.35 11.56 53.36
N ASP A 168 15.01 12.40 52.39
CA ASP A 168 15.22 13.85 52.37
C ASP A 168 14.48 14.56 53.53
N ASN A 169 13.24 14.13 53.83
CA ASN A 169 12.50 14.56 55.02
C ASN A 169 13.11 14.03 56.33
N LYS A 170 13.63 12.80 56.34
CA LYS A 170 14.31 12.21 57.50
C LYS A 170 15.65 12.89 57.78
N ILE A 171 16.41 13.25 56.75
CA ILE A 171 17.64 14.05 56.80
C ILE A 171 17.31 15.42 57.38
N ARG A 172 16.32 16.16 56.83
CA ARG A 172 15.87 17.44 57.40
C ARG A 172 15.53 17.35 58.90
N ALA A 173 14.79 16.31 59.30
CA ALA A 173 14.45 16.10 60.72
C ALA A 173 15.69 15.79 61.59
N LEU A 174 16.64 15.00 61.10
CA LEU A 174 17.89 14.69 61.81
C LEU A 174 18.82 15.90 61.89
N THR A 175 18.92 16.73 60.85
CA THR A 175 19.68 17.99 60.87
C THR A 175 19.12 18.95 61.91
N LEU A 176 17.81 19.16 61.96
CA LEU A 176 17.16 20.00 62.98
C LEU A 176 17.34 19.45 64.41
N GLN A 177 17.42 18.11 64.57
CA GLN A 177 17.74 17.49 65.86
C GLN A 177 19.21 17.69 66.24
N LEU A 178 20.14 17.58 65.27
CA LEU A 178 21.56 17.83 65.47
C LEU A 178 21.81 19.29 65.83
N GLU A 179 21.25 20.24 65.09
CA GLU A 179 21.32 21.69 65.40
C GLU A 179 20.83 21.99 66.83
N ARG A 180 19.71 21.40 67.24
CA ARG A 180 19.18 21.54 68.60
C ARG A 180 20.18 21.03 69.64
N LEU A 181 20.72 19.82 69.45
CA LEU A 181 21.70 19.22 70.37
C LEU A 181 23.02 19.99 70.39
N THR A 182 23.46 20.55 69.26
CA THR A 182 24.62 21.45 69.19
C THR A 182 24.36 22.76 69.92
N LEU A 183 23.17 23.36 69.81
CA LEU A 183 22.79 24.56 70.57
C LEU A 183 22.68 24.28 72.08
N GLU A 184 22.16 23.13 72.49
CA GLU A 184 22.13 22.69 73.89
C GLU A 184 23.53 22.40 74.44
N GLY A 185 24.40 21.74 73.65
CA GLY A 185 25.81 21.52 73.97
C GLY A 185 26.56 22.84 74.14
N ASN A 186 26.37 23.79 73.23
CA ASN A 186 26.96 25.13 73.31
C ASN A 186 26.43 25.94 74.51
N ARG A 187 25.16 25.80 74.89
CA ARG A 187 24.61 26.38 76.13
C ARG A 187 25.25 25.77 77.38
N LYS A 188 25.34 24.44 77.45
CA LYS A 188 26.01 23.72 78.56
C LYS A 188 27.49 24.07 78.65
N LYS A 189 28.18 24.22 77.52
CA LYS A 189 29.57 24.69 77.50
C LYS A 189 29.67 26.11 78.06
N LYS A 190 28.85 27.06 77.60
CA LYS A 190 28.87 28.44 78.15
C LYS A 190 28.60 28.49 79.65
N LEU A 191 27.70 27.65 80.17
CA LEU A 191 27.49 27.53 81.62
C LEU A 191 28.75 26.99 82.32
N LEU A 192 29.37 25.93 81.80
CA LEU A 192 30.63 25.41 82.35
C LEU A 192 31.79 26.42 82.28
N ASP A 193 31.91 27.16 81.18
CA ASP A 193 32.91 28.22 81.00
C ASP A 193 32.67 29.36 82.04
N ASN A 194 31.42 29.74 82.31
CA ASN A 194 31.06 30.70 83.35
C ASN A 194 31.42 30.19 84.76
N GLU A 195 30.94 29.01 85.14
CA GLU A 195 31.22 28.37 86.44
C GLU A 195 32.74 28.20 86.68
N LEU A 196 33.50 27.93 85.61
CA LEU A 196 34.97 27.90 85.65
C LEU A 196 35.57 29.29 85.91
N THR A 197 35.03 30.36 85.31
CA THR A 197 35.48 31.73 85.64
C THR A 197 35.09 32.18 87.05
N GLU A 198 33.91 31.79 87.53
CA GLU A 198 33.46 32.10 88.90
C GLU A 198 34.32 31.34 89.93
N THR A 199 34.53 30.04 89.76
CA THR A 199 35.42 29.27 90.64
C THR A 199 36.88 29.74 90.58
N LEU A 200 37.39 30.15 89.42
CA LEU A 200 38.72 30.77 89.31
C LEU A 200 38.79 32.13 90.01
N SER A 201 37.75 32.96 89.93
CA SER A 201 37.70 34.24 90.68
C SER A 201 37.67 34.02 92.19
N ALA A 202 36.88 33.04 92.67
CA ALA A 202 36.85 32.67 94.09
C ALA A 202 38.20 32.09 94.57
N GLN A 203 38.93 31.36 93.72
CA GLN A 203 40.30 30.93 94.01
C GLN A 203 41.26 32.12 94.11
N LEU A 204 41.20 33.09 93.19
CA LEU A 204 42.04 34.30 93.25
C LEU A 204 41.72 35.19 94.47
N GLU A 205 40.45 35.30 94.85
CA GLU A 205 40.04 35.97 96.10
C GLU A 205 40.57 35.23 97.34
N LEU A 206 40.52 33.90 97.35
CA LEU A 206 41.02 33.08 98.46
C LEU A 206 42.56 33.10 98.55
N GLU A 207 43.28 33.07 97.42
CA GLU A 207 44.73 33.28 97.38
C GLU A 207 45.12 34.66 97.87
N LYS A 208 44.39 35.70 97.47
CA LYS A 208 44.63 37.07 97.94
C LYS A 208 44.33 37.21 99.44
N ALA A 209 43.22 36.67 99.92
CA ALA A 209 42.93 36.59 101.35
C ALA A 209 44.02 35.84 102.11
N ALA A 210 44.56 34.74 101.57
CA ALA A 210 45.69 34.02 102.15
C ALA A 210 47.00 34.83 102.13
N GLN A 211 47.23 35.67 101.12
CA GLN A 211 48.35 36.62 101.07
C GLN A 211 48.19 37.72 102.13
N ASP A 212 47.00 38.30 102.27
CA ASP A 212 46.69 39.31 103.28
C ASP A 212 46.75 38.72 104.70
N PHE A 213 46.31 37.48 104.92
CA PHE A 213 46.52 36.76 106.19
C PHE A 213 48.01 36.56 106.52
N ARG A 214 48.87 36.23 105.54
CA ARG A 214 50.33 36.17 105.75
C ARG A 214 50.91 37.55 106.09
N LYS A 215 50.44 38.60 105.42
CA LYS A 215 50.85 39.99 105.68
C LYS A 215 50.48 40.43 107.09
N ILE A 216 49.23 40.24 107.50
CA ILE A 216 48.73 40.53 108.86
C ILE A 216 49.45 39.66 109.91
N HIS A 217 49.77 38.40 109.61
CA HIS A 217 50.56 37.56 110.52
C HIS A 217 51.99 38.08 110.70
N ASN A 218 52.65 38.54 109.62
CA ASN A 218 53.98 39.15 109.70
C ASN A 218 53.95 40.48 110.46
N GLU A 219 52.97 41.35 110.18
CA GLU A 219 52.76 42.60 110.92
C GLU A 219 52.52 42.33 112.42
N ARG A 220 51.73 41.30 112.76
CA ARG A 220 51.53 40.83 114.14
C ARG A 220 52.82 40.28 114.77
N GLN A 221 53.61 39.50 114.03
CA GLN A 221 54.91 38.98 114.50
C GLN A 221 55.89 40.13 114.79
N GLU A 222 55.94 41.15 113.94
CA GLU A 222 56.81 42.31 114.12
C GLU A 222 56.34 43.19 115.28
N LEU A 223 55.03 43.36 115.46
CA LEU A 223 54.45 44.05 116.61
C LEU A 223 54.68 43.27 117.92
N ILE A 224 54.64 41.93 117.89
CA ILE A 224 55.05 41.08 119.03
C ILE A 224 56.53 41.31 119.37
N LYS A 225 57.44 41.30 118.39
CA LYS A 225 58.87 41.58 118.62
C LYS A 225 59.13 42.98 119.19
N GLN A 226 58.34 43.98 118.79
CA GLN A 226 58.40 45.32 119.38
C GLN A 226 57.95 45.30 120.85
N TRP A 227 56.90 44.54 121.19
CA TRP A 227 56.47 44.33 122.58
C TRP A 227 57.50 43.54 123.41
N GLU A 228 58.08 42.46 122.88
CA GLU A 228 59.13 41.67 123.52
C GLU A 228 60.35 42.53 123.86
N ASN A 229 60.85 43.32 122.89
CA ASN A 229 61.93 44.28 123.11
C ASN A 229 61.57 45.36 124.14
N THR A 230 60.33 45.84 124.14
CA THR A 230 59.84 46.78 125.17
C THR A 230 59.82 46.15 126.56
N ILE A 231 59.47 44.85 126.67
CA ILE A 231 59.51 44.09 127.92
C ILE A 231 60.96 43.83 128.36
N GLU A 232 61.89 43.50 127.47
CA GLU A 232 63.32 43.39 127.81
C GLU A 232 63.89 44.73 128.33
N GLN A 233 63.48 45.85 127.73
CA GLN A 233 63.86 47.20 128.19
C GLN A 233 63.20 47.60 129.52
N MET A 234 62.07 47.00 129.87
CA MET A 234 61.45 47.14 131.19
C MET A 234 62.22 46.29 132.21
N GLN A 235 62.44 45.00 131.93
CA GLN A 235 63.20 44.09 132.79
C GLN A 235 64.62 44.60 133.08
N LYS A 236 65.32 45.17 132.10
CA LYS A 236 66.62 45.83 132.34
C LYS A 236 66.51 47.00 133.32
N ARG A 237 65.47 47.84 133.22
CA ARG A 237 65.24 48.93 134.18
C ARG A 237 64.89 48.42 135.57
N ASP A 238 64.10 47.35 135.68
CA ASP A 238 63.81 46.72 136.97
C ASP A 238 65.10 46.15 137.60
N GLN A 239 65.97 45.54 136.79
CA GLN A 239 67.28 45.03 137.22
C GLN A 239 68.26 46.15 137.61
N ASP A 240 68.22 47.30 136.91
CA ASP A 240 68.96 48.51 137.29
C ASP A 240 68.40 49.12 138.59
N ILE A 241 67.09 49.07 138.82
CA ILE A 241 66.45 49.49 140.09
C ILE A 241 66.89 48.58 141.24
N ASP A 242 66.93 47.26 141.05
CA ASP A 242 67.47 46.31 142.04
C ASP A 242 68.96 46.57 142.35
N ASN A 243 69.77 46.81 141.31
CA ASN A 243 71.18 47.21 141.47
C ASN A 243 71.32 48.52 142.27
N CYS A 244 70.47 49.52 142.00
CA CYS A 244 70.41 50.75 142.78
C CYS A 244 69.97 50.50 144.23
N ALA A 245 69.00 49.61 144.47
CA ALA A 245 68.55 49.26 145.82
C ALA A 245 69.66 48.54 146.62
N LEU A 246 70.43 47.66 145.99
CA LEU A 246 71.61 47.02 146.59
C LEU A 246 72.71 48.03 146.92
N ALA A 247 72.97 49.01 146.04
CA ALA A 247 73.90 50.10 146.34
C ALA A 247 73.43 50.97 147.52
N LEU A 248 72.14 51.32 147.56
CA LEU A 248 71.52 52.09 148.65
C LEU A 248 71.55 51.30 149.98
N SER A 249 71.45 49.97 149.93
CA SER A 249 71.63 49.08 151.08
C SER A 249 73.05 49.12 151.64
N LYS A 250 74.08 49.08 150.77
CA LYS A 250 75.49 49.25 151.17
C LYS A 250 75.75 50.59 151.84
N VAL A 251 75.28 51.70 151.25
CA VAL A 251 75.41 53.05 151.85
C VAL A 251 74.68 53.13 153.20
N LYS A 252 73.51 52.50 153.35
CA LYS A 252 72.81 52.37 154.65
C LYS A 252 73.54 51.47 155.66
N GLN A 253 74.46 50.62 155.24
CA GLN A 253 75.34 49.88 156.15
C GLN A 253 76.54 50.73 156.57
N GLU A 254 77.22 51.39 155.62
CA GLU A 254 78.30 52.35 155.92
C GLU A 254 77.84 53.44 156.88
N ILE A 255 76.63 53.98 156.74
CA ILE A 255 76.05 54.96 157.68
C ILE A 255 75.92 54.36 159.10
N ARG A 256 75.47 53.11 159.24
CA ARG A 256 75.33 52.45 160.55
C ARG A 256 76.70 52.19 161.21
N GLU A 257 77.72 51.89 160.41
CA GLU A 257 79.11 51.72 160.87
C GLU A 257 79.77 53.06 161.24
N LYS A 258 79.41 54.16 160.58
CA LYS A 258 79.78 55.52 161.01
C LYS A 258 79.06 55.91 162.31
N GLU A 259 77.78 55.57 162.45
CA GLU A 259 77.01 55.84 163.68
C GLU A 259 77.52 55.08 164.91
N SER A 260 77.97 53.82 164.77
CA SER A 260 78.56 53.08 165.90
C SER A 260 79.87 53.73 166.37
N LEU A 261 80.76 54.10 165.44
CA LEU A 261 81.98 54.85 165.74
C LEU A 261 81.70 56.20 166.42
N VAL A 262 80.65 56.93 166.01
CA VAL A 262 80.22 58.16 166.69
C VAL A 262 79.72 57.87 168.11
N LYS A 263 78.94 56.80 168.32
CA LYS A 263 78.45 56.39 169.65
C LYS A 263 79.60 55.95 170.58
N GLU A 264 80.66 55.34 170.06
CA GLU A 264 81.88 55.05 170.84
C GLU A 264 82.63 56.33 171.23
N LYS A 265 82.77 57.30 170.31
CA LYS A 265 83.43 58.58 170.61
C LYS A 265 82.66 59.45 171.59
N ILE A 266 81.32 59.37 171.60
CA ILE A 266 80.48 60.02 172.62
C ILE A 266 80.76 59.40 174.00
N LYS A 267 80.72 58.07 174.13
CA LYS A 267 81.02 57.39 175.41
C LYS A 267 82.43 57.67 175.93
N PHE A 268 83.41 57.81 175.04
CA PHE A 268 84.77 58.21 175.41
C PHE A 268 84.83 59.63 175.99
N LEU A 269 84.08 60.58 175.42
CA LEU A 269 83.97 61.94 175.95
C LEU A 269 83.20 62.00 177.27
N GLU A 270 82.14 61.21 177.45
CA GLU A 270 81.41 61.10 178.72
C GLU A 270 82.32 60.61 179.86
N SER A 271 83.23 59.67 179.58
CA SER A 271 84.24 59.19 180.53
C SER A 271 85.22 60.30 180.95
N GLU A 272 85.73 61.09 179.99
CA GLU A 272 86.67 62.19 180.28
C GLU A 272 86.01 63.37 181.02
N ILE A 273 84.74 63.65 180.73
CA ILE A 273 83.95 64.62 181.48
C ILE A 273 83.75 64.15 182.94
N GLY A 274 83.46 62.86 183.15
CA GLY A 274 83.35 62.27 184.48
C GLY A 274 84.63 62.40 185.31
N ASN A 275 85.80 62.14 184.69
CA ASN A 275 87.11 62.32 185.31
C ASN A 275 87.35 63.78 185.76
N ASN A 276 87.00 64.77 184.94
CA ASN A 276 87.20 66.18 185.29
C ASN A 276 86.35 66.62 186.50
N VAL A 277 85.09 66.17 186.61
CA VAL A 277 84.19 66.48 187.74
C VAL A 277 84.72 65.92 189.08
N GLU A 278 85.46 64.82 189.07
CA GLU A 278 86.17 64.31 190.25
C GLU A 278 87.29 65.23 190.71
N TYR A 279 88.04 65.85 189.79
CA TYR A 279 89.11 66.79 190.13
C TYR A 279 88.58 68.14 190.63
N GLU A 280 87.51 68.67 190.04
CA GLU A 280 86.84 69.88 190.54
C GLU A 280 86.34 69.71 191.99
N LYS A 281 85.74 68.55 192.32
CA LYS A 281 85.34 68.23 193.70
C LYS A 281 86.51 68.25 194.69
N LYS A 282 87.69 67.77 194.27
CA LYS A 282 88.90 67.75 195.10
C LYS A 282 89.44 69.17 195.33
N ILE A 283 89.40 70.04 194.31
CA ILE A 283 89.77 71.47 194.41
C ILE A 283 88.80 72.21 195.36
N SER A 284 87.49 72.03 195.19
CA SER A 284 86.45 72.71 195.99
C SER A 284 86.51 72.38 197.50
N VAL A 285 87.18 71.29 197.90
CA VAL A 285 87.45 70.95 199.31
C VAL A 285 88.71 71.63 199.84
N ALA A 286 89.70 71.93 198.98
CA ALA A 286 90.87 72.71 199.35
C ALA A 286 90.51 74.19 199.57
N ASP A 287 89.74 74.79 198.67
CA ASP A 287 89.34 76.21 198.75
C ASP A 287 88.61 76.55 200.05
N ARG A 288 87.75 75.65 200.55
CA ARG A 288 87.03 75.82 201.82
C ARG A 288 87.95 75.84 203.04
N LYS A 289 89.13 75.21 202.96
CA LYS A 289 90.17 75.32 204.01
C LYS A 289 90.92 76.65 203.90
N VAL A 290 91.32 77.05 202.69
CA VAL A 290 91.99 78.33 202.42
C VAL A 290 91.13 79.52 202.88
N LEU A 291 89.83 79.48 202.60
CA LEU A 291 88.90 80.55 202.96
C LEU A 291 88.74 80.72 204.48
N LYS A 292 88.94 79.66 205.27
CA LYS A 292 88.90 79.71 206.73
C LYS A 292 90.14 80.41 207.30
N CYS A 293 91.34 80.01 206.86
CA CYS A 293 92.59 80.68 207.23
C CYS A 293 92.63 82.15 206.76
N ARG A 294 91.94 82.49 205.66
CA ARG A 294 91.83 83.85 205.14
C ARG A 294 91.04 84.79 206.06
N MET A 295 89.98 84.30 206.72
CA MET A 295 89.24 85.07 207.72
C MET A 295 90.11 85.36 208.96
N GLU A 296 90.87 84.36 209.42
CA GLU A 296 91.82 84.47 210.53
C GLU A 296 92.94 85.48 210.18
N TYR A 297 93.47 85.44 208.96
CA TYR A 297 94.44 86.43 208.47
C TYR A 297 93.87 87.86 208.42
N GLN A 298 92.64 88.06 207.93
CA GLN A 298 92.03 89.39 207.86
C GLN A 298 91.82 90.02 209.24
N HIS A 299 91.60 89.21 210.29
CA HIS A 299 91.55 89.70 211.67
C HIS A 299 92.90 90.26 212.14
N HIS A 300 94.02 89.62 211.76
CA HIS A 300 95.36 90.14 212.03
C HIS A 300 95.76 91.32 211.14
N GLU A 301 95.29 91.36 209.89
CA GLU A 301 95.61 92.45 208.95
C GLU A 301 94.94 93.78 209.33
N ALA A 302 93.78 93.75 209.97
CA ALA A 302 93.15 94.93 210.57
C ALA A 302 94.09 95.64 211.58
N ASN A 303 94.74 94.85 212.45
CA ASN A 303 95.74 95.37 213.41
C ASN A 303 97.03 95.86 212.72
N ARG A 304 97.31 95.41 211.48
CA ARG A 304 98.50 95.83 210.71
C ARG A 304 98.30 97.15 209.97
N ASN A 305 97.08 97.46 209.49
CA ASN A 305 96.86 98.70 208.73
C ASN A 305 96.89 99.96 209.59
N GLN A 306 96.62 99.88 210.90
CA GLN A 306 96.88 100.98 211.85
C GLN A 306 98.35 101.42 211.92
N LEU A 307 99.28 100.65 211.34
CA LEU A 307 100.72 100.94 211.28
C LEU A 307 101.24 101.25 209.87
N LYS A 308 100.36 101.37 208.86
CA LYS A 308 100.80 101.57 207.46
C LYS A 308 100.64 103.01 206.93
N ASP A 309 99.81 103.83 207.54
CA ASP A 309 99.50 105.19 207.05
C ASP A 309 100.66 106.21 207.19
N GLU A 310 101.89 105.75 207.47
CA GLU A 310 103.09 106.56 207.76
C GLU A 310 104.04 106.79 206.55
N LEU A 311 103.69 106.45 205.28
CA LEU A 311 104.73 106.26 204.21
C LEU A 311 104.55 106.83 202.76
N ASP A 312 103.36 107.10 202.22
CA ASP A 312 103.14 107.07 200.74
C ASP A 312 103.63 108.31 199.90
N SER A 313 104.09 108.13 198.63
CA SER A 313 104.89 109.20 197.93
C SER A 313 105.12 109.32 196.37
N LEU A 314 105.81 108.40 195.63
CA LEU A 314 106.53 108.72 194.34
C LEU A 314 106.35 107.68 193.17
N LYS A 315 106.56 107.94 191.84
CA LYS A 315 106.50 109.14 190.93
C LYS A 315 106.42 108.72 189.40
N ALA A 316 107.09 109.36 188.41
CA ALA A 316 106.69 109.31 186.96
C ALA A 316 107.78 109.59 185.84
N THR A 317 107.37 109.68 184.54
CA THR A 317 108.03 110.18 183.25
C THR A 317 108.92 109.22 182.40
N VAL A 318 109.13 109.27 181.05
CA VAL A 318 108.48 109.89 179.82
C VAL A 318 108.91 109.14 178.48
N ASN A 319 108.88 109.71 177.24
CA ASN A 319 108.84 108.97 175.93
C ASN A 319 109.26 109.77 174.61
N ARG A 320 109.58 109.09 173.47
CA ARG A 320 109.47 109.48 172.00
C ARG A 320 110.52 110.37 171.22
N SER A 321 110.94 109.98 169.98
CA SER A 321 111.34 110.85 168.79
C SER A 321 111.93 110.09 167.54
N SER A 322 111.63 110.47 166.28
CA SER A 322 112.33 110.10 165.00
C SER A 322 111.70 110.77 163.74
N SER A 323 112.47 111.35 162.80
CA SER A 323 111.98 111.97 161.51
C SER A 323 113.11 112.20 160.46
N ASP A 324 112.70 112.51 159.22
CA ASP A 324 113.47 113.03 158.05
C ASP A 324 114.39 112.00 157.33
N LEU A 325 114.73 112.06 156.02
CA LEU A 325 114.90 113.20 155.09
C LEU A 325 114.59 112.83 153.59
N GLU A 326 113.81 113.72 152.94
CA GLU A 326 113.52 114.02 151.50
C GLU A 326 113.94 113.10 150.32
N ALA A 327 113.20 112.91 149.21
CA ALA A 327 111.99 113.54 148.62
C ALA A 327 112.11 114.72 147.61
N LEU A 328 113.19 114.80 146.80
CA LEU A 328 113.21 115.64 145.58
C LEU A 328 112.64 114.91 144.34
N ARG A 329 111.84 115.61 143.52
CA ARG A 329 111.21 115.14 142.26
C ARG A 329 111.36 116.19 141.16
N LYS A 330 111.48 115.81 139.87
CA LYS A 330 110.76 116.42 138.71
C LYS A 330 111.17 115.89 137.31
N ASN A 331 110.23 116.04 136.35
CA ASN A 331 110.34 116.14 134.89
C ASN A 331 111.02 114.97 134.13
N THR A 332 110.40 114.17 133.24
CA THR A 332 109.08 114.18 132.54
C THR A 332 108.96 115.07 131.29
N SER A 333 108.23 114.53 130.29
CA SER A 333 107.70 115.06 129.01
C SER A 333 108.54 114.83 127.74
N GLN A 334 108.02 114.37 126.58
CA GLN A 334 106.70 113.86 126.14
C GLN A 334 105.45 114.76 126.41
N ILE A 335 104.60 115.14 125.47
CA ILE A 335 104.05 114.40 124.33
C ILE A 335 103.68 115.40 123.22
N LYS A 336 103.97 115.07 121.94
CA LYS A 336 103.13 115.22 120.72
C LYS A 336 104.06 115.09 119.49
N LYS A 337 103.81 114.13 118.58
CA LYS A 337 102.82 114.14 117.47
C LYS A 337 103.21 115.17 116.39
N ASP A 338 103.28 114.85 115.10
CA ASP A 338 102.99 113.62 114.32
C ASP A 338 103.94 113.54 113.10
N ILE A 339 103.75 112.53 112.22
CA ILE A 339 104.32 112.37 110.86
C ILE A 339 105.81 111.95 110.78
N HIS A 340 106.03 110.68 110.46
CA HIS A 340 106.89 110.13 109.38
C HIS A 340 106.77 108.58 109.51
N GLU A 341 105.96 107.84 108.74
CA GLU A 341 106.04 107.56 107.28
C GLU A 341 107.04 106.42 106.97
N GLU A 342 106.97 105.90 105.74
CA GLU A 342 107.82 104.87 105.11
C GLU A 342 107.90 103.43 105.68
N THR A 343 107.19 102.53 104.98
CA THR A 343 107.76 101.69 103.90
C THR A 343 109.22 101.20 104.04
N THR A 344 109.47 99.96 103.59
CA THR A 344 110.79 99.30 103.41
C THR A 344 111.47 98.70 104.66
N ARG A 345 111.05 97.47 104.99
CA ARG A 345 111.88 96.29 105.33
C ARG A 345 110.92 95.10 105.48
N LEU A 346 110.69 94.24 104.49
CA LEU A 346 111.54 93.77 103.39
C LEU A 346 112.77 92.98 103.88
N CYS A 347 112.77 91.68 103.58
CA CYS A 347 113.86 90.70 103.64
C CYS A 347 114.70 90.58 104.92
N LYS A 348 114.46 89.46 105.62
CA LYS A 348 115.51 88.43 105.73
C LYS A 348 115.00 87.08 105.22
N ILE A 349 115.25 86.79 103.93
CA ILE A 349 115.67 85.43 103.62
C ILE A 349 117.09 85.31 104.19
N LYS A 350 117.25 84.53 105.26
CA LYS A 350 118.48 83.76 105.45
C LYS A 350 118.08 82.29 105.54
N HIS A 351 118.54 81.42 104.63
CA HIS A 351 119.94 81.05 104.32
C HIS A 351 120.47 80.16 105.50
N TYR A 352 121.21 79.06 105.17
CA TYR A 352 122.16 78.22 105.98
C TYR A 352 121.37 77.18 106.81
N ASN A 353 121.16 75.97 106.26
CA ASN A 353 122.10 74.83 106.18
C ASN A 353 122.02 74.01 107.48
N GLU A 354 122.13 72.68 107.47
CA GLU A 354 122.79 71.80 106.49
C GLU A 354 121.80 71.02 105.61
N ILE A 355 122.05 70.76 104.32
CA ILE A 355 123.25 70.26 103.63
C ILE A 355 123.49 68.76 103.86
N THR A 356 122.97 67.99 102.91
CA THR A 356 123.74 67.01 102.12
C THR A 356 124.50 65.90 102.87
N LYS A 357 123.94 64.70 102.74
CA LYS A 357 124.50 63.67 101.84
C LYS A 357 123.32 62.89 101.23
N LYS A 358 123.12 62.77 99.90
CA LYS A 358 124.04 62.43 98.77
C LYS A 358 124.88 61.21 99.15
N LYS A 359 124.63 60.00 98.65
CA LYS A 359 124.18 59.57 97.31
C LYS A 359 123.26 58.32 97.46
N LEU A 360 122.61 57.76 96.44
CA LEU A 360 123.02 57.72 95.03
C LEU A 360 121.83 57.61 94.05
N LYS A 361 121.91 58.37 92.96
CA LYS A 361 121.08 58.30 91.75
C LYS A 361 122.06 58.41 90.58
N GLU A 362 121.88 57.59 89.54
CA GLU A 362 122.82 57.36 88.42
C GLU A 362 124.21 56.82 88.87
N ILE A 363 124.85 55.85 88.24
CA ILE A 363 125.16 55.63 86.81
C ILE A 363 125.17 54.10 86.61
N THR A 364 124.17 53.48 85.96
CA THR A 364 124.04 53.20 84.50
C THR A 364 125.01 52.15 83.94
N GLU A 365 124.54 51.43 82.91
CA GLU A 365 125.17 50.29 82.22
C GLU A 365 125.05 48.94 82.99
N LYS A 366 124.83 47.79 82.35
CA LYS A 366 124.83 47.47 80.91
C LYS A 366 123.72 46.47 80.51
N THR A 367 122.82 46.93 79.63
CA THR A 367 122.38 46.30 78.35
C THR A 367 121.74 44.89 78.33
N MET A 368 120.78 44.72 77.39
CA MET A 368 120.16 43.46 76.89
C MET A 368 119.07 42.82 77.80
N SER A 369 118.03 42.16 77.27
CA SER A 369 117.44 42.17 75.92
C SER A 369 116.08 41.45 75.88
N ALA A 370 115.16 41.90 75.01
CA ALA A 370 114.10 41.12 74.35
C ALA A 370 113.15 40.25 75.21
N GLU A 371 112.21 40.86 75.92
CA GLU A 371 111.00 40.16 76.42
C GLU A 371 109.67 40.88 76.14
N GLU A 372 109.70 42.08 75.52
CA GLU A 372 108.52 42.95 75.32
C GLU A 372 107.87 42.88 73.92
N LYS A 373 108.05 41.76 73.19
CA LYS A 373 107.38 41.54 71.88
C LYS A 373 106.67 40.18 71.73
N ALA A 374 106.66 39.34 72.76
CA ALA A 374 106.00 38.03 72.72
C ALA A 374 104.50 38.11 73.13
N THR A 375 104.20 38.78 74.24
CA THR A 375 102.88 38.74 74.89
C THR A 375 101.80 39.53 74.14
N SER A 376 102.13 40.69 73.55
CA SER A 376 101.14 41.52 72.84
C SER A 376 100.64 40.91 71.53
N LEU A 377 101.34 39.95 70.92
CA LEU A 377 100.91 39.31 69.68
C LEU A 377 100.13 38.02 69.92
N GLU A 378 100.42 37.28 70.99
CA GLU A 378 99.75 36.01 71.27
C GLU A 378 98.31 36.19 71.79
N ASP A 379 98.03 37.27 72.51
CA ASP A 379 96.66 37.57 72.96
C ASP A 379 95.80 38.17 71.84
N MET A 380 96.36 39.02 70.96
CA MET A 380 95.66 39.43 69.73
C MET A 380 95.35 38.22 68.83
N LEU A 381 96.28 37.25 68.72
CA LEU A 381 96.00 35.99 68.00
C LEU A 381 94.90 35.15 68.66
N LYS A 382 94.77 35.14 69.99
CA LYS A 382 93.69 34.40 70.70
C LYS A 382 92.33 35.11 70.64
N GLU A 383 92.32 36.43 70.52
CA GLU A 383 91.10 37.22 70.34
C GLU A 383 90.59 37.13 68.89
N GLU A 384 91.49 37.27 67.91
CA GLU A 384 91.20 37.03 66.49
C GLU A 384 90.80 35.57 66.20
N ASP A 385 91.49 34.56 66.75
CA ASP A 385 91.10 33.16 66.61
C ASP A 385 89.75 32.84 67.30
N LYS A 386 89.35 33.62 68.32
CA LYS A 386 87.97 33.59 68.85
C LYS A 386 86.96 34.26 67.92
N SER A 387 87.30 35.40 67.29
CA SER A 387 86.42 36.01 66.27
C SER A 387 86.26 35.04 65.11
N VAL A 388 87.35 34.60 64.48
CA VAL A 388 87.34 33.66 63.35
C VAL A 388 86.63 32.34 63.70
N LYS A 389 86.65 31.86 64.96
CA LYS A 389 85.82 30.71 65.38
C LYS A 389 84.34 31.03 65.54
N ASN A 390 83.97 32.20 66.04
CA ASN A 390 82.58 32.66 66.06
C ASN A 390 82.06 32.94 64.64
N ASP A 391 82.87 33.56 63.79
CA ASP A 391 82.58 33.84 62.39
C ASP A 391 82.50 32.54 61.59
N LEU A 392 83.38 31.55 61.82
CA LEU A 392 83.22 30.20 61.28
C LEU A 392 81.97 29.51 61.81
N TYR A 393 81.57 29.71 63.07
CA TYR A 393 80.31 29.18 63.59
C TYR A 393 79.09 29.83 62.92
N PHE A 394 79.07 31.16 62.78
CA PHE A 394 77.99 31.88 62.09
C PHE A 394 77.95 31.58 60.60
N ILE A 395 79.10 31.54 59.91
CA ILE A 395 79.19 31.14 58.49
C ILE A 395 78.80 29.68 58.32
N LYS A 396 79.21 28.75 59.19
CA LYS A 396 78.80 27.34 59.13
C LYS A 396 77.30 27.16 59.42
N LYS A 397 76.72 27.97 60.31
CA LYS A 397 75.28 27.99 60.63
C LYS A 397 74.44 28.71 59.56
N SER A 398 75.02 29.68 58.85
CA SER A 398 74.43 30.29 57.66
C SER A 398 74.54 29.36 56.45
N ASN A 399 75.64 28.64 56.31
CA ASN A 399 75.84 27.67 55.23
C ASN A 399 75.04 26.37 55.47
N SER A 400 74.78 25.98 56.73
CA SER A 400 73.78 24.93 57.02
C SER A 400 72.39 25.42 56.63
N LYS A 401 71.95 26.61 57.09
CA LYS A 401 70.68 27.21 56.66
C LYS A 401 70.55 27.31 55.14
N ASN A 402 71.57 27.79 54.43
CA ASN A 402 71.56 27.87 52.97
C ASN A 402 71.54 26.46 52.32
N SER A 403 72.06 25.43 52.99
CA SER A 403 71.93 24.03 52.56
C SER A 403 70.53 23.50 52.81
N ASP A 404 69.94 23.78 53.98
CA ASP A 404 68.57 23.41 54.36
C ASP A 404 67.55 24.10 53.42
N GLU A 405 67.76 25.39 53.12
CA GLU A 405 67.00 26.17 52.15
C GLU A 405 67.18 25.63 50.74
N LYS A 406 68.41 25.34 50.31
CA LYS A 406 68.69 24.70 49.01
C LYS A 406 68.02 23.33 48.89
N GLU A 407 68.02 22.52 49.94
CA GLU A 407 67.33 21.23 49.97
C GLU A 407 65.81 21.40 49.95
N SER A 408 65.26 22.39 50.66
CA SER A 408 63.84 22.74 50.58
C SER A 408 63.42 23.18 49.18
N LEU A 409 64.26 23.97 48.50
CA LEU A 409 64.06 24.40 47.11
C LEU A 409 64.25 23.24 46.12
N MET A 410 65.19 22.33 46.37
CA MET A 410 65.37 21.10 45.58
C MET A 410 64.14 20.19 45.69
N ASN A 411 63.61 20.03 46.91
CA ASN A 411 62.39 19.28 47.17
C ASN A 411 61.17 19.96 46.54
N LYS A 412 61.06 21.30 46.59
CA LYS A 412 60.00 22.05 45.89
C LYS A 412 60.12 21.94 44.37
N MET A 413 61.34 21.97 43.82
CA MET A 413 61.60 21.75 42.39
C MET A 413 61.17 20.33 41.97
N ASN A 414 61.50 19.32 42.77
CA ASN A 414 61.10 17.93 42.51
C ASN A 414 59.56 17.74 42.61
N GLU A 415 58.91 18.39 43.58
CA GLU A 415 57.44 18.41 43.72
C GLU A 415 56.77 19.07 42.51
N LEU A 416 57.28 20.22 42.06
CA LEU A 416 56.80 20.93 40.86
C LEU A 416 57.04 20.12 39.58
N ASN A 417 58.17 19.43 39.47
CA ASN A 417 58.43 18.51 38.35
C ASN A 417 57.43 17.34 38.36
N LEU A 418 57.19 16.70 39.51
CA LEU A 418 56.16 15.66 39.67
C LEU A 418 54.74 16.16 39.34
N PHE A 419 54.43 17.41 39.69
CA PHE A 419 53.16 18.05 39.34
C PHE A 419 53.06 18.32 37.82
N ASN A 420 54.13 18.78 37.18
CA ASN A 420 54.21 19.00 35.73
C ASN A 420 54.08 17.66 34.97
N ASP A 421 54.84 16.64 35.37
CA ASP A 421 54.76 15.26 34.88
C ASP A 421 53.34 14.71 34.92
N ARG A 422 52.64 14.92 36.05
CA ARG A 422 51.25 14.50 36.22
C ARG A 422 50.32 15.30 35.31
N SER A 423 50.51 16.62 35.24
CA SER A 423 49.69 17.51 34.40
C SER A 423 49.86 17.21 32.91
N GLU A 424 51.07 16.88 32.45
CA GLU A 424 51.33 16.43 31.09
C GLU A 424 50.70 15.06 30.80
N LYS A 425 50.76 14.12 31.75
CA LYS A 425 50.08 12.82 31.62
C LYS A 425 48.56 12.98 31.51
N GLU A 426 47.92 13.84 32.31
CA GLU A 426 46.48 14.14 32.17
C GLU A 426 46.18 14.89 30.85
N LEU A 427 47.01 15.87 30.46
CA LEU A 427 46.88 16.57 29.18
C LEU A 427 46.96 15.61 27.99
N ASN A 428 47.84 14.62 28.04
CA ASN A 428 47.98 13.62 26.98
C ASN A 428 46.82 12.62 26.96
N LYS A 429 46.21 12.25 28.10
CA LYS A 429 44.92 11.54 28.12
C LYS A 429 43.81 12.36 27.48
N VAL A 430 43.71 13.66 27.79
CA VAL A 430 42.69 14.56 27.22
C VAL A 430 42.89 14.74 25.70
N LYS A 431 44.14 14.78 25.22
CA LYS A 431 44.44 14.76 23.78
C LYS A 431 43.97 13.46 23.11
N ALA A 432 44.23 12.29 23.72
CA ALA A 432 43.78 11.00 23.21
C ALA A 432 42.24 10.92 23.17
N PHE A 433 41.58 11.22 24.28
CA PHE A 433 40.11 11.24 24.36
C PHE A 433 39.46 12.21 23.35
N LYS A 434 40.11 13.35 23.08
CA LYS A 434 39.70 14.25 21.98
C LYS A 434 39.85 13.60 20.60
N GLN A 435 40.91 12.83 20.35
CA GLN A 435 41.10 12.10 19.10
C GLN A 435 40.04 11.00 18.94
N ASP A 436 39.73 10.27 20.01
CA ASP A 436 38.67 9.25 20.03
C ASP A 436 37.30 9.87 19.70
N LEU A 437 36.93 10.97 20.38
CA LEU A 437 35.71 11.74 20.09
C LEU A 437 35.68 12.29 18.65
N MET A 438 36.82 12.67 18.08
CA MET A 438 36.90 13.10 16.67
C MET A 438 36.72 11.93 15.70
N ILE A 439 37.13 10.71 16.07
CA ILE A 439 36.85 9.49 15.27
C ILE A 439 35.36 9.15 15.34
N GLU A 440 34.76 9.23 16.54
CA GLU A 440 33.33 8.98 16.76
C GLU A 440 32.44 10.00 16.03
N ASP A 441 32.74 11.30 16.10
CA ASP A 441 32.07 12.36 15.33
C ASP A 441 32.13 12.10 13.81
N ASN A 442 33.28 11.68 13.28
CA ASN A 442 33.40 11.31 11.87
C ASN A 442 32.61 10.04 11.51
N LEU A 443 32.58 9.04 12.41
CA LEU A 443 31.77 7.82 12.23
C LEU A 443 30.26 8.14 12.22
N LEU A 444 29.80 8.99 13.15
CA LEU A 444 28.42 9.47 13.21
C LEU A 444 28.07 10.28 11.96
N LYS A 445 28.96 11.16 11.47
CA LYS A 445 28.78 11.88 10.20
C LYS A 445 28.66 10.94 9.00
N LEU A 446 29.43 9.85 8.96
CA LEU A 446 29.31 8.83 7.92
C LEU A 446 27.98 8.05 8.02
N GLN A 447 27.51 7.73 9.22
CA GLN A 447 26.20 7.11 9.42
C GLN A 447 25.07 8.04 8.98
N VAL A 448 25.09 9.33 9.38
CA VAL A 448 24.12 10.36 8.98
C VAL A 448 24.12 10.60 7.47
N LYS A 449 25.29 10.52 6.81
CA LYS A 449 25.38 10.60 5.35
C LYS A 449 24.71 9.39 4.70
N ARG A 450 25.00 8.17 5.17
CA ARG A 450 24.38 6.93 4.67
C ARG A 450 22.86 6.89 4.87
N THR A 451 22.35 7.29 6.04
CA THR A 451 20.89 7.30 6.29
C THR A 451 20.20 8.37 5.46
N ARG A 452 20.82 9.54 5.25
CA ARG A 452 20.33 10.56 4.32
C ARG A 452 20.31 10.07 2.87
N GLU A 453 21.34 9.36 2.43
CA GLU A 453 21.38 8.75 1.08
C GLU A 453 20.29 7.70 0.89
N MET A 454 20.04 6.84 1.88
CA MET A 454 18.90 5.89 1.83
C MET A 454 17.55 6.61 1.86
N LEU A 455 17.41 7.70 2.63
CA LEU A 455 16.19 8.49 2.67
C LEU A 455 15.90 9.17 1.32
N HIS A 456 16.92 9.74 0.66
CA HIS A 456 16.76 10.29 -0.68
C HIS A 456 16.39 9.21 -1.71
N SER A 457 17.06 8.05 -1.70
CA SER A 457 16.70 6.92 -2.57
C SER A 457 15.25 6.44 -2.36
N LYS A 458 14.77 6.41 -1.11
CA LYS A 458 13.38 6.07 -0.80
C LYS A 458 12.39 7.17 -1.19
N ALA A 459 12.76 8.44 -1.09
CA ALA A 459 11.94 9.55 -1.57
C ALA A 459 11.82 9.54 -3.11
N GLU A 460 12.91 9.23 -3.83
CA GLU A 460 12.89 9.04 -5.29
C GLU A 460 12.02 7.84 -5.70
N GLU A 461 12.11 6.72 -4.98
CA GLU A 461 11.24 5.55 -5.21
C GLU A 461 9.76 5.91 -5.01
N VAL A 462 9.40 6.55 -3.89
CA VAL A 462 8.03 7.00 -3.61
C VAL A 462 7.52 7.98 -4.67
N LEU A 463 8.32 8.98 -5.04
CA LEU A 463 7.95 9.97 -6.07
C LEU A 463 7.79 9.31 -7.46
N SER A 464 8.59 8.28 -7.77
CA SER A 464 8.43 7.51 -9.01
C SER A 464 7.15 6.67 -9.02
N LEU A 465 6.75 6.12 -7.86
CA LEU A 465 5.50 5.37 -7.69
C LEU A 465 4.29 6.30 -7.73
N GLU A 466 4.33 7.45 -7.08
CA GLU A 466 3.27 8.47 -7.09
C GLU A 466 3.06 9.06 -8.48
N LYS A 467 4.14 9.35 -9.22
CA LYS A 467 4.05 9.73 -10.64
C LYS A 467 3.41 8.61 -11.48
N ARG A 468 3.70 7.34 -11.20
CA ARG A 468 3.10 6.20 -11.89
C ARG A 468 1.62 6.01 -11.53
N THR A 469 1.20 6.24 -10.28
CA THR A 469 -0.21 6.15 -9.90
C THR A 469 -1.01 7.30 -10.50
N GLN A 470 -0.49 8.53 -10.55
CA GLN A 470 -1.11 9.64 -11.29
C GLN A 470 -1.28 9.31 -12.78
N GLN A 471 -0.22 8.81 -13.45
CA GLN A 471 -0.29 8.41 -14.86
C GLN A 471 -1.33 7.31 -15.11
N LEU A 472 -1.46 6.34 -14.22
CA LEU A 472 -2.49 5.31 -14.31
C LEU A 472 -3.90 5.85 -14.00
N HIS A 473 -4.04 6.81 -13.09
CA HIS A 473 -5.32 7.46 -12.78
C HIS A 473 -5.84 8.22 -14.00
N THR A 474 -5.04 9.11 -14.59
CA THR A 474 -5.41 9.87 -15.79
C THR A 474 -5.75 8.95 -16.96
N ALA A 475 -4.93 7.93 -17.22
CA ALA A 475 -5.20 6.96 -18.28
C ALA A 475 -6.47 6.11 -18.03
N MET A 476 -6.86 5.89 -16.77
CA MET A 476 -8.14 5.27 -16.43
C MET A 476 -9.31 6.25 -16.58
N GLU A 477 -9.17 7.52 -16.19
CA GLU A 477 -10.19 8.56 -16.39
C GLU A 477 -10.49 8.75 -17.89
N GLU A 478 -9.45 8.93 -18.71
CA GLU A 478 -9.53 8.99 -20.18
C GLU A 478 -10.29 7.77 -20.73
N ARG A 479 -9.91 6.56 -20.32
CA ARG A 479 -10.58 5.31 -20.70
C ARG A 479 -12.04 5.24 -20.24
N THR A 480 -12.38 5.74 -19.06
CA THR A 480 -13.78 5.77 -18.61
C THR A 480 -14.62 6.76 -19.39
N GLU A 481 -14.04 7.89 -19.82
CA GLU A 481 -14.75 8.88 -20.64
C GLU A 481 -14.88 8.41 -22.10
N GLU A 482 -13.86 7.76 -22.68
CA GLU A 482 -13.97 7.03 -23.96
C GLU A 482 -15.14 6.03 -23.93
N ILE A 483 -15.19 5.16 -22.91
CA ILE A 483 -16.25 4.17 -22.73
C ILE A 483 -17.62 4.85 -22.53
N LYS A 484 -17.68 5.98 -21.82
CA LYS A 484 -18.89 6.77 -21.60
C LYS A 484 -19.40 7.41 -22.89
N VAL A 485 -18.53 7.96 -23.72
CA VAL A 485 -18.86 8.47 -25.07
C VAL A 485 -19.32 7.35 -26.00
N HIS A 486 -18.62 6.21 -26.04
CA HIS A 486 -19.07 5.05 -26.81
C HIS A 486 -20.43 4.51 -26.34
N LYS A 487 -20.69 4.52 -25.03
CA LYS A 487 -21.98 4.11 -24.45
C LYS A 487 -23.12 5.08 -24.80
N THR A 488 -22.88 6.39 -24.83
CA THR A 488 -23.91 7.36 -25.28
C THR A 488 -24.16 7.27 -26.79
N MET A 489 -23.13 7.01 -27.59
CA MET A 489 -23.25 6.74 -29.03
C MET A 489 -24.04 5.46 -29.32
N LEU A 490 -23.76 4.36 -28.60
CA LEU A 490 -24.54 3.12 -28.73
C LEU A 490 -26.00 3.33 -28.28
N ALA A 491 -26.23 4.11 -27.23
CA ALA A 491 -27.57 4.46 -26.79
C ALA A 491 -28.34 5.32 -27.81
N SER A 492 -27.68 6.23 -28.54
CA SER A 492 -28.34 6.99 -29.61
C SER A 492 -28.62 6.13 -30.85
N GLN A 493 -27.71 5.21 -31.21
CA GLN A 493 -27.95 4.22 -32.27
C GLN A 493 -29.13 3.29 -31.95
N ILE A 494 -29.23 2.79 -30.71
CA ILE A 494 -30.39 1.98 -30.27
C ILE A 494 -31.68 2.78 -30.39
N ARG A 495 -31.72 4.04 -29.93
CA ARG A 495 -32.91 4.90 -30.05
C ARG A 495 -33.28 5.20 -31.50
N PHE A 496 -32.31 5.29 -32.41
CA PHE A 496 -32.57 5.44 -33.85
C PHE A 496 -33.18 4.17 -34.44
N ALA A 497 -32.59 3.00 -34.18
CA ALA A 497 -33.13 1.71 -34.63
C ALA A 497 -34.51 1.38 -34.01
N ASP A 498 -34.77 1.78 -32.77
CA ASP A 498 -36.10 1.73 -32.15
C ASP A 498 -37.11 2.62 -32.91
N GLN A 499 -36.71 3.82 -33.33
CA GLN A 499 -37.54 4.72 -34.12
C GLN A 499 -37.81 4.19 -35.53
N GLU A 500 -36.81 3.62 -36.20
CA GLU A 500 -37.00 2.95 -37.50
C GLU A 500 -37.94 1.74 -37.37
N ARG A 501 -37.78 0.92 -36.32
CA ARG A 501 -38.71 -0.20 -36.05
C ARG A 501 -40.13 0.31 -35.77
N GLN A 502 -40.30 1.44 -35.07
CA GLN A 502 -41.62 2.05 -34.87
C GLN A 502 -42.23 2.56 -36.18
N ASN A 503 -41.44 3.21 -37.06
CA ASN A 503 -41.90 3.67 -38.36
C ASN A 503 -42.32 2.50 -39.27
N ILE A 504 -41.49 1.45 -39.38
CA ILE A 504 -41.78 0.24 -40.15
C ILE A 504 -43.02 -0.48 -39.59
N SER A 505 -43.18 -0.51 -38.26
CA SER A 505 -44.40 -1.05 -37.63
C SER A 505 -45.63 -0.22 -37.98
N ALA A 506 -45.55 1.11 -37.97
CA ALA A 506 -46.65 1.98 -38.36
C ALA A 506 -47.05 1.80 -39.83
N GLU A 507 -46.07 1.74 -40.74
CA GLU A 507 -46.30 1.41 -42.15
C GLU A 507 -46.95 0.03 -42.31
N PHE A 508 -46.47 -0.99 -41.60
CA PHE A 508 -47.05 -2.33 -41.62
C PHE A 508 -48.53 -2.33 -41.19
N HIS A 509 -48.88 -1.62 -40.11
CA HIS A 509 -50.26 -1.50 -39.66
C HIS A 509 -51.14 -0.69 -40.64
N GLU A 510 -50.59 0.33 -41.31
CA GLU A 510 -51.31 1.03 -42.39
C GLU A 510 -51.60 0.10 -43.58
N ARG A 511 -50.60 -0.67 -44.01
CA ARG A 511 -50.72 -1.67 -45.10
C ARG A 511 -51.75 -2.74 -44.74
N LEU A 512 -51.74 -3.23 -43.50
CA LEU A 512 -52.68 -4.24 -43.01
C LEU A 512 -54.11 -3.68 -42.97
N SER A 513 -54.31 -2.46 -42.45
CA SER A 513 -55.60 -1.75 -42.52
C SER A 513 -56.07 -1.52 -43.96
N LYS A 514 -55.15 -1.33 -44.92
CA LYS A 514 -55.46 -1.19 -46.36
C LYS A 514 -55.86 -2.51 -47.00
N ILE A 515 -55.29 -3.64 -46.55
CA ILE A 515 -55.70 -4.99 -46.94
C ILE A 515 -57.10 -5.28 -46.40
N ASP A 516 -57.40 -5.01 -45.13
CA ASP A 516 -58.75 -5.22 -44.57
C ASP A 516 -59.81 -4.39 -45.31
N LYS A 517 -59.51 -3.13 -45.63
CA LYS A 517 -60.39 -2.27 -46.46
C LYS A 517 -60.65 -2.87 -47.84
N LEU A 518 -59.67 -3.53 -48.46
CA LEU A 518 -59.83 -4.21 -49.75
C LEU A 518 -60.59 -5.54 -49.60
N LYS A 519 -60.32 -6.32 -48.55
CA LYS A 519 -61.02 -7.56 -48.23
C LYS A 519 -62.51 -7.29 -48.02
N ASN A 520 -62.85 -6.35 -47.13
CA ASN A 520 -64.24 -5.97 -46.86
C ASN A 520 -64.94 -5.44 -48.12
N ARG A 521 -64.23 -4.72 -49.01
CA ARG A 521 -64.77 -4.28 -50.30
C ARG A 521 -65.01 -5.44 -51.27
N TYR A 522 -64.12 -6.44 -51.30
CA TYR A 522 -64.32 -7.65 -52.11
C TYR A 522 -65.49 -8.47 -51.57
N GLU A 523 -65.58 -8.65 -50.27
CA GLU A 523 -66.66 -9.36 -49.57
C GLU A 523 -68.02 -8.70 -49.82
N ILE A 524 -68.12 -7.37 -49.72
CA ILE A 524 -69.30 -6.60 -50.14
C ILE A 524 -69.61 -6.80 -51.63
N LEU A 525 -68.61 -6.75 -52.52
CA LEU A 525 -68.82 -6.94 -53.96
C LEU A 525 -69.33 -8.36 -54.28
N THR A 526 -68.80 -9.39 -53.61
CA THR A 526 -69.27 -10.77 -53.76
C THR A 526 -70.72 -10.90 -53.29
N VAL A 527 -71.06 -10.36 -52.10
CA VAL A 527 -72.44 -10.36 -51.59
C VAL A 527 -73.40 -9.58 -52.50
N VAL A 528 -72.94 -8.50 -53.14
CA VAL A 528 -73.73 -7.72 -54.12
C VAL A 528 -73.82 -8.39 -55.51
N MET A 529 -72.98 -9.39 -55.79
CA MET A 529 -73.04 -10.19 -57.02
C MET A 529 -73.66 -11.58 -56.85
N LEU A 530 -74.06 -11.97 -55.64
CA LEU A 530 -75.09 -12.99 -55.46
C LEU A 530 -76.46 -12.36 -55.78
N PRO A 531 -77.29 -12.97 -56.66
CA PRO A 531 -78.71 -12.66 -56.73
C PRO A 531 -79.40 -12.96 -55.39
N PRO A 532 -80.47 -12.24 -55.02
CA PRO A 532 -81.33 -12.66 -53.91
C PRO A 532 -81.95 -14.03 -54.20
N GLU A 533 -82.26 -14.81 -53.16
CA GLU A 533 -82.72 -16.19 -53.29
C GLU A 533 -84.07 -16.29 -54.04
N GLY A 534 -84.05 -16.96 -55.20
CA GLY A 534 -85.22 -17.56 -55.82
C GLY A 534 -85.67 -16.97 -57.17
N GLU A 535 -85.11 -17.49 -58.28
CA GLU A 535 -85.84 -17.86 -59.51
C GLU A 535 -84.90 -18.60 -60.50
N GLU A 536 -85.44 -19.45 -61.37
CA GLU A 536 -84.69 -20.20 -62.41
C GLU A 536 -84.98 -19.65 -63.81
N GLU A 537 -84.02 -19.72 -64.74
CA GLU A 537 -84.28 -19.45 -66.17
C GLU A 537 -83.75 -20.54 -67.12
N ASN A 538 -84.63 -20.97 -68.02
CA ASN A 538 -84.33 -21.80 -69.18
C ASN A 538 -84.20 -20.91 -70.44
N THR A 539 -83.32 -21.23 -71.39
CA THR A 539 -83.03 -20.35 -72.54
C THR A 539 -84.09 -20.46 -73.65
N GLN A 540 -84.07 -19.58 -74.65
CA GLN A 540 -85.07 -19.40 -75.72
C GLN A 540 -85.47 -20.66 -76.55
N THR A 541 -84.69 -21.75 -76.52
CA THR A 541 -84.10 -22.15 -77.80
C THR A 541 -84.49 -23.50 -78.41
N TYR A 542 -84.78 -24.61 -77.69
CA TYR A 542 -84.99 -25.92 -78.38
C TYR A 542 -86.31 -26.06 -79.16
N TYR A 543 -87.24 -25.12 -78.97
CA TYR A 543 -88.51 -25.06 -79.71
C TYR A 543 -88.33 -24.95 -81.23
N VAL A 544 -87.15 -24.49 -81.69
CA VAL A 544 -86.78 -24.44 -83.11
C VAL A 544 -86.42 -25.82 -83.69
N ILE A 545 -85.93 -26.77 -82.88
CA ILE A 545 -85.47 -28.08 -83.37
C ILE A 545 -86.67 -29.01 -83.63
N LYS A 546 -87.63 -29.04 -82.70
CA LYS A 546 -88.77 -29.97 -82.75
C LYS A 546 -89.65 -29.77 -84.00
N ALA A 547 -89.84 -28.54 -84.45
CA ALA A 547 -90.67 -28.19 -85.61
C ALA A 547 -90.07 -28.59 -86.98
N ALA A 548 -88.83 -29.09 -87.04
CA ALA A 548 -88.19 -29.47 -88.29
C ALA A 548 -88.46 -30.94 -88.70
N GLN A 549 -88.80 -31.81 -87.76
CA GLN A 549 -88.82 -33.27 -87.99
C GLN A 549 -90.15 -33.77 -88.60
N GLU A 550 -91.29 -33.21 -88.19
CA GLU A 550 -92.63 -33.59 -88.67
C GLU A 550 -92.85 -33.38 -90.18
N LYS A 551 -91.99 -32.58 -90.84
CA LYS A 551 -92.09 -32.27 -92.27
C LYS A 551 -91.58 -33.38 -93.19
N GLU A 552 -90.62 -34.18 -92.74
CA GLU A 552 -89.93 -35.18 -93.59
C GLU A 552 -90.81 -36.41 -93.88
N GLU A 553 -91.70 -36.75 -92.95
CA GLU A 553 -92.39 -38.05 -92.96
C GLU A 553 -93.54 -38.12 -93.96
N LEU A 554 -94.28 -37.02 -94.12
CA LEU A 554 -95.37 -36.87 -95.10
C LEU A 554 -94.92 -37.05 -96.56
N GLN A 555 -93.61 -37.02 -96.83
CA GLN A 555 -93.11 -37.19 -98.20
C GLN A 555 -92.90 -38.67 -98.59
N ARG A 556 -92.81 -39.60 -97.63
CA ARG A 556 -92.58 -41.04 -97.92
C ARG A 556 -93.81 -41.80 -98.42
N GLU A 557 -95.02 -41.30 -98.17
CA GLU A 557 -96.25 -42.00 -98.58
C GLU A 557 -96.55 -41.90 -100.09
N GLY A 558 -95.97 -40.90 -100.78
CA GLY A 558 -96.13 -40.73 -102.23
C GLY A 558 -95.52 -41.87 -103.06
N ASP A 559 -94.27 -42.23 -102.74
CA ASP A 559 -93.46 -43.20 -103.49
C ASP A 559 -94.10 -44.62 -103.56
N SER A 560 -95.01 -44.93 -102.63
CA SER A 560 -95.71 -46.22 -102.57
C SER A 560 -96.69 -46.45 -103.73
N LEU A 561 -97.19 -45.39 -104.36
CA LEU A 561 -98.24 -45.50 -105.39
C LEU A 561 -97.68 -45.85 -106.77
N ASP A 562 -96.52 -45.31 -107.15
CA ASP A 562 -95.88 -45.52 -108.46
C ASP A 562 -95.48 -46.98 -108.70
N ALA A 563 -95.12 -47.72 -107.64
CA ALA A 563 -94.69 -49.11 -107.72
C ALA A 563 -95.74 -50.06 -108.35
N LYS A 564 -97.04 -49.69 -108.33
CA LYS A 564 -98.11 -50.49 -108.95
C LYS A 564 -98.12 -50.40 -110.48
N ILE A 565 -97.56 -49.35 -111.06
CA ILE A 565 -97.58 -49.08 -112.51
C ILE A 565 -96.61 -50.02 -113.25
N ASN A 566 -95.37 -50.11 -112.76
CA ASN A 566 -94.29 -50.91 -113.36
C ASN A 566 -94.63 -52.41 -113.58
N LYS A 567 -95.63 -52.96 -112.87
CA LYS A 567 -95.96 -54.39 -112.95
C LYS A 567 -96.66 -54.76 -114.26
N ALA A 568 -97.36 -53.83 -114.91
CA ALA A 568 -98.05 -54.09 -116.17
C ALA A 568 -97.11 -54.11 -117.40
N GLU A 569 -95.92 -53.53 -117.30
CA GLU A 569 -95.08 -53.26 -118.47
C GLU A 569 -94.22 -54.45 -118.92
N LYS A 570 -93.85 -55.36 -118.00
CA LYS A 570 -92.87 -56.42 -118.30
C LYS A 570 -93.44 -57.72 -118.86
N GLU A 571 -94.76 -57.92 -118.83
CA GLU A 571 -95.41 -59.02 -119.56
C GLU A 571 -95.21 -58.87 -121.08
N ILE A 572 -95.09 -57.64 -121.57
CA ILE A 572 -94.78 -57.32 -122.99
C ILE A 572 -93.36 -57.76 -123.38
N TYR A 573 -92.40 -57.71 -122.44
CA TYR A 573 -91.00 -58.08 -122.70
C TYR A 573 -90.79 -59.59 -122.92
N ALA A 574 -91.73 -60.43 -122.45
CA ALA A 574 -91.59 -61.88 -122.47
C ALA A 574 -91.45 -62.50 -123.87
N LEU A 575 -91.80 -61.76 -124.93
CA LEU A 575 -91.64 -62.17 -126.33
C LEU A 575 -90.28 -61.79 -126.94
N GLU A 576 -89.59 -60.78 -126.39
CA GLU A 576 -88.23 -60.40 -126.83
C GLU A 576 -87.20 -61.49 -126.44
N ASN A 577 -87.44 -62.14 -125.30
CA ASN A 577 -86.63 -63.22 -124.69
C ASN A 577 -86.12 -64.31 -125.67
N THR A 578 -86.86 -64.63 -126.74
CA THR A 578 -86.47 -65.76 -127.63
C THR A 578 -85.47 -65.38 -128.72
N LEU A 579 -85.53 -64.15 -129.25
CA LEU A 579 -84.42 -63.59 -130.04
C LEU A 579 -83.23 -63.25 -129.12
N GLN A 580 -83.53 -62.93 -127.86
CA GLN A 580 -82.55 -62.67 -126.83
C GLN A 580 -81.60 -63.87 -126.66
N VAL A 581 -82.06 -65.11 -126.43
CA VAL A 581 -81.19 -66.29 -126.14
C VAL A 581 -79.92 -66.40 -127.01
N LEU A 582 -80.05 -66.30 -128.33
CA LEU A 582 -78.89 -66.43 -129.24
C LEU A 582 -77.93 -65.23 -129.14
N ASN A 583 -78.49 -64.03 -128.98
CA ASN A 583 -77.73 -62.84 -128.61
C ASN A 583 -77.18 -62.93 -127.18
N SER A 584 -77.83 -63.66 -126.25
CA SER A 584 -77.45 -63.80 -124.85
C SER A 584 -76.26 -64.72 -124.68
N CYS A 585 -76.11 -65.83 -125.41
CA CYS A 585 -74.85 -66.59 -125.34
C CYS A 585 -73.65 -65.75 -125.82
N ASN A 586 -73.83 -64.96 -126.88
CA ASN A 586 -72.78 -64.13 -127.47
C ASN A 586 -72.56 -62.79 -126.73
N ASN A 587 -73.58 -62.29 -126.01
CA ASN A 587 -73.45 -61.19 -125.05
C ASN A 587 -72.89 -61.66 -123.71
N ASN A 588 -73.26 -62.84 -123.19
CA ASN A 588 -72.73 -63.39 -121.94
C ASN A 588 -71.22 -63.57 -122.05
N TYR A 589 -70.72 -64.11 -123.16
CA TYR A 589 -69.27 -64.20 -123.46
C TYR A 589 -68.59 -62.82 -123.64
N LYS A 590 -69.38 -61.74 -123.79
CA LYS A 590 -68.93 -60.33 -123.79
C LYS A 590 -69.32 -59.57 -122.51
N GLN A 591 -70.08 -60.17 -121.59
CA GLN A 591 -70.57 -59.56 -120.35
C GLN A 591 -69.75 -60.07 -119.16
N SER A 592 -69.34 -61.34 -119.17
CA SER A 592 -68.31 -61.87 -118.26
C SER A 592 -67.01 -61.05 -118.28
N PHE A 593 -66.67 -60.45 -119.43
CA PHE A 593 -65.55 -59.53 -119.62
C PHE A 593 -65.93 -58.03 -119.62
N LYS A 594 -67.19 -57.66 -119.38
CA LYS A 594 -67.59 -56.27 -119.14
C LYS A 594 -67.68 -55.98 -117.64
N LYS A 595 -67.33 -54.76 -117.28
CA LYS A 595 -67.28 -54.32 -115.89
C LYS A 595 -68.70 -54.15 -115.33
N VAL A 596 -68.98 -54.78 -114.19
CA VAL A 596 -70.29 -54.77 -113.50
C VAL A 596 -70.83 -53.34 -113.32
N THR A 597 -72.12 -53.16 -113.60
CA THR A 597 -72.84 -51.88 -113.51
C THR A 597 -73.86 -51.86 -112.35
N PRO A 598 -74.32 -50.69 -111.87
CA PRO A 598 -74.95 -50.54 -110.54
C PRO A 598 -76.37 -51.10 -110.32
N SER A 599 -76.86 -52.03 -111.16
CA SER A 599 -78.23 -52.58 -111.07
C SER A 599 -78.33 -54.02 -111.60
N SER A 600 -77.30 -54.83 -111.32
CA SER A 600 -77.34 -56.30 -111.47
C SER A 600 -77.70 -56.92 -110.11
N ASP A 601 -78.28 -58.11 -110.08
CA ASP A 601 -78.44 -58.90 -108.85
C ASP A 601 -77.06 -59.20 -108.22
N GLU A 602 -76.01 -59.31 -109.05
CA GLU A 602 -74.62 -59.37 -108.58
C GLU A 602 -74.17 -58.06 -107.93
N TYR A 603 -74.71 -56.91 -108.36
CA TYR A 603 -74.45 -55.62 -107.72
C TYR A 603 -75.25 -55.46 -106.42
N GLU A 604 -76.45 -56.04 -106.30
CA GLU A 604 -77.16 -56.12 -105.02
C GLU A 604 -76.47 -57.08 -104.05
N LEU A 605 -76.07 -58.28 -104.50
CA LEU A 605 -75.30 -59.22 -103.67
C LEU A 605 -73.92 -58.63 -103.30
N LYS A 606 -73.25 -57.94 -104.22
CA LYS A 606 -72.05 -57.13 -103.93
C LYS A 606 -72.36 -56.00 -102.96
N THR A 607 -73.50 -55.31 -103.07
CA THR A 607 -73.88 -54.24 -102.14
C THR A 607 -74.13 -54.82 -100.77
N GLN A 608 -74.83 -55.96 -100.64
CA GLN A 608 -75.02 -56.68 -99.38
C GLN A 608 -73.70 -57.19 -98.80
N LEU A 609 -72.76 -57.67 -99.63
CA LEU A 609 -71.40 -58.05 -99.19
C LEU A 609 -70.55 -56.82 -98.83
N GLU A 610 -70.73 -55.68 -99.50
CA GLU A 610 -70.13 -54.39 -99.13
C GLU A 610 -70.82 -53.75 -97.91
N GLU A 611 -72.06 -54.11 -97.59
CA GLU A 611 -72.81 -53.76 -96.37
C GLU A 611 -72.35 -54.63 -95.20
N GLN A 612 -72.22 -55.95 -95.40
CA GLN A 612 -71.63 -56.87 -94.43
C GLN A 612 -70.16 -56.53 -94.18
N LYS A 613 -69.40 -56.17 -95.22
CA LYS A 613 -68.04 -55.66 -95.10
C LYS A 613 -68.02 -54.28 -94.43
N ARG A 614 -68.93 -53.35 -94.74
CA ARG A 614 -69.04 -52.07 -94.01
C ARG A 614 -69.36 -52.29 -92.54
N ALA A 615 -70.28 -53.19 -92.21
CA ALA A 615 -70.58 -53.58 -90.83
C ALA A 615 -69.41 -54.29 -90.13
N ALA A 616 -68.57 -55.03 -90.86
CA ALA A 616 -67.34 -55.62 -90.34
C ALA A 616 -66.24 -54.55 -90.14
N ASP A 617 -66.03 -53.65 -91.11
CA ASP A 617 -65.14 -52.49 -91.05
C ASP A 617 -65.58 -51.54 -89.91
N GLU A 618 -66.88 -51.39 -89.65
CA GLU A 618 -67.42 -50.61 -88.54
C GLU A 618 -67.29 -51.31 -87.20
N LYS A 619 -67.51 -52.63 -87.11
CA LYS A 619 -67.17 -53.42 -85.90
C LYS A 619 -65.66 -53.35 -85.61
N TYR A 620 -64.82 -53.38 -86.64
CA TYR A 620 -63.37 -53.21 -86.53
C TYR A 620 -62.98 -51.79 -86.09
N ARG A 621 -63.56 -50.74 -86.68
CA ARG A 621 -63.38 -49.33 -86.26
C ARG A 621 -63.88 -49.09 -84.84
N TYR A 622 -65.00 -49.71 -84.45
CA TYR A 622 -65.52 -49.68 -83.09
C TYR A 622 -64.54 -50.32 -82.11
N LYS A 623 -63.99 -51.50 -82.45
CA LYS A 623 -62.92 -52.13 -81.65
C LYS A 623 -61.62 -51.32 -81.62
N GLN A 624 -61.22 -50.67 -82.71
CA GLN A 624 -60.11 -49.71 -82.73
C GLN A 624 -60.39 -48.41 -81.94
N ARG A 625 -61.66 -48.05 -81.71
CA ARG A 625 -62.04 -46.91 -80.85
C ARG A 625 -62.01 -47.35 -79.39
N GLN A 626 -62.62 -48.49 -79.07
CA GLN A 626 -62.59 -49.12 -77.75
C GLN A 626 -61.16 -49.42 -77.26
N ILE A 627 -60.24 -49.81 -78.16
CA ILE A 627 -58.81 -49.96 -77.85
C ILE A 627 -58.14 -48.60 -77.56
N ARG A 628 -58.61 -47.51 -78.19
CA ARG A 628 -58.08 -46.15 -77.97
C ARG A 628 -58.56 -45.57 -76.65
N GLU A 629 -59.86 -45.69 -76.37
CA GLU A 629 -60.48 -45.33 -75.10
C GLU A 629 -59.73 -46.03 -73.95
N LEU A 630 -59.54 -47.36 -74.03
CA LEU A 630 -58.74 -48.11 -73.04
C LEU A 630 -57.25 -47.71 -72.99
N GLN A 631 -56.66 -47.19 -74.06
CA GLN A 631 -55.28 -46.66 -74.06
C GLN A 631 -55.19 -45.25 -73.44
N GLU A 632 -56.25 -44.45 -73.57
CA GLU A 632 -56.40 -43.13 -72.99
C GLU A 632 -56.69 -43.27 -71.47
N ASP A 633 -57.55 -44.20 -71.06
CA ASP A 633 -57.77 -44.60 -69.67
C ASP A 633 -56.47 -45.03 -68.97
N ILE A 634 -55.66 -45.86 -69.64
CA ILE A 634 -54.34 -46.31 -69.13
C ILE A 634 -53.35 -45.13 -69.02
N GLN A 635 -53.46 -44.10 -69.86
CA GLN A 635 -52.64 -42.88 -69.74
C GLN A 635 -53.12 -42.00 -68.58
N CYS A 636 -54.42 -41.80 -68.42
CA CYS A 636 -55.02 -41.09 -67.28
C CYS A 636 -54.64 -41.78 -65.95
N ALA A 637 -54.76 -43.11 -65.87
CA ALA A 637 -54.39 -43.89 -64.69
C ALA A 637 -52.88 -43.91 -64.40
N LYS A 638 -52.02 -43.59 -65.38
CA LYS A 638 -50.58 -43.33 -65.16
C LYS A 638 -50.36 -41.92 -64.62
N LEU A 639 -50.92 -40.90 -65.26
CA LEU A 639 -50.80 -39.49 -64.84
C LEU A 639 -51.32 -39.28 -63.41
N ILE A 640 -52.43 -39.91 -63.03
CA ILE A 640 -52.97 -39.88 -61.66
C ILE A 640 -51.94 -40.45 -60.64
N LYS A 641 -51.28 -41.56 -60.96
CA LYS A 641 -50.23 -42.15 -60.09
C LYS A 641 -48.99 -41.26 -60.02
N GLU A 642 -48.61 -40.63 -61.14
CA GLU A 642 -47.47 -39.72 -61.23
C GLU A 642 -47.71 -38.44 -60.42
N ILE A 643 -48.94 -37.89 -60.46
CA ILE A 643 -49.39 -36.77 -59.61
C ILE A 643 -49.37 -37.15 -58.12
N ARG A 644 -49.83 -38.35 -57.74
CA ARG A 644 -49.75 -38.82 -56.34
C ARG A 644 -48.30 -38.94 -55.85
N ILE A 645 -47.38 -39.43 -56.69
CA ILE A 645 -45.95 -39.53 -56.36
C ILE A 645 -45.32 -38.13 -56.23
N LEU A 646 -45.67 -37.19 -57.10
CA LEU A 646 -45.16 -35.81 -57.06
C LEU A 646 -45.71 -34.96 -55.91
N LYS A 647 -46.87 -35.32 -55.34
CA LYS A 647 -47.48 -34.63 -54.17
C LYS A 647 -47.21 -35.34 -52.83
N ASP A 648 -46.71 -36.57 -52.83
CA ASP A 648 -46.39 -37.41 -51.65
C ASP A 648 -47.55 -37.62 -50.66
N THR A 649 -48.80 -37.57 -51.15
CA THR A 649 -50.04 -37.75 -50.37
C THR A 649 -50.64 -39.14 -50.54
N LYS A 650 -51.03 -39.79 -49.44
CA LYS A 650 -51.69 -41.12 -49.47
C LYS A 650 -53.19 -41.09 -49.73
N ASP A 651 -53.86 -40.00 -49.34
CA ASP A 651 -55.31 -39.85 -49.45
C ASP A 651 -55.70 -39.22 -50.81
N LYS A 652 -56.97 -39.39 -51.21
CA LYS A 652 -57.49 -38.83 -52.47
C LYS A 652 -57.32 -37.31 -52.49
N THR A 653 -56.90 -36.75 -53.61
CA THR A 653 -56.86 -35.29 -53.78
C THR A 653 -58.22 -34.77 -54.26
N LEU A 654 -58.49 -33.48 -54.02
CA LEU A 654 -59.71 -32.81 -54.49
C LEU A 654 -59.88 -32.87 -56.03
N GLU A 655 -58.78 -33.01 -56.77
CA GLU A 655 -58.83 -33.20 -58.22
C GLU A 655 -59.38 -34.59 -58.60
N GLU A 656 -59.09 -35.62 -57.81
CA GLU A 656 -59.70 -36.94 -58.00
C GLU A 656 -61.18 -36.95 -57.64
N GLU A 657 -61.59 -36.18 -56.63
CA GLU A 657 -63.01 -36.06 -56.28
C GLU A 657 -63.81 -35.34 -57.38
N ASP A 658 -63.29 -34.27 -57.99
CA ASP A 658 -63.93 -33.63 -59.15
C ASP A 658 -63.97 -34.55 -60.38
N ILE A 659 -62.91 -35.35 -60.63
CA ILE A 659 -62.91 -36.37 -61.71
C ILE A 659 -63.99 -37.43 -61.44
N ASN A 660 -64.07 -37.99 -60.22
CA ASN A 660 -65.11 -38.96 -59.86
C ASN A 660 -66.52 -38.36 -59.96
N LEU A 661 -66.70 -37.08 -59.60
CA LEU A 661 -67.99 -36.37 -59.68
C LEU A 661 -68.37 -36.06 -61.14
N ARG A 662 -67.37 -35.85 -62.01
CA ARG A 662 -67.54 -35.69 -63.45
C ARG A 662 -67.90 -37.01 -64.13
N GLU A 663 -67.19 -38.09 -63.83
CA GLU A 663 -67.54 -39.46 -64.25
C GLU A 663 -68.94 -39.85 -63.76
N LEU A 664 -69.30 -39.54 -62.51
CA LEU A 664 -70.63 -39.81 -61.96
C LEU A 664 -71.73 -38.97 -62.64
N LYS A 665 -71.43 -37.75 -63.10
CA LYS A 665 -72.32 -36.93 -63.93
C LYS A 665 -72.42 -37.45 -65.37
N GLU A 666 -71.34 -37.92 -65.97
CA GLU A 666 -71.34 -38.56 -67.29
C GLU A 666 -72.12 -39.88 -67.24
N PHE A 667 -71.99 -40.64 -66.15
CA PHE A 667 -72.74 -41.86 -65.87
C PHE A 667 -74.23 -41.60 -65.62
N HIS A 668 -74.59 -40.58 -64.82
CA HIS A 668 -75.98 -40.12 -64.69
C HIS A 668 -76.55 -39.73 -66.05
N LYS A 669 -75.85 -38.90 -66.82
CA LYS A 669 -76.25 -38.46 -68.16
C LYS A 669 -76.33 -39.60 -69.18
N THR A 670 -75.60 -40.69 -68.96
CA THR A 670 -75.70 -41.94 -69.73
C THR A 670 -76.91 -42.77 -69.29
N ILE A 671 -77.22 -42.83 -67.99
CA ILE A 671 -78.44 -43.42 -67.44
C ILE A 671 -79.67 -42.63 -67.89
N ASP A 672 -79.63 -41.29 -67.88
CA ASP A 672 -80.68 -40.40 -68.38
C ASP A 672 -80.87 -40.61 -69.89
N GLY A 673 -79.78 -40.74 -70.66
CA GLY A 673 -79.83 -41.09 -72.08
C GLY A 673 -80.42 -42.49 -72.33
N MET A 674 -80.10 -43.48 -71.50
CA MET A 674 -80.72 -44.80 -71.56
C MET A 674 -82.19 -44.77 -71.13
N LEU A 675 -82.55 -43.97 -70.12
CA LEU A 675 -83.94 -43.74 -69.73
C LEU A 675 -84.71 -43.10 -70.87
N VAL A 676 -84.17 -42.05 -71.52
CA VAL A 676 -84.79 -41.41 -72.69
C VAL A 676 -85.04 -42.44 -73.79
N ASN A 677 -84.02 -43.20 -74.20
CA ASN A 677 -84.15 -44.26 -75.22
C ASN A 677 -85.12 -45.40 -74.81
N VAL A 678 -85.33 -45.64 -73.50
CA VAL A 678 -86.32 -46.61 -73.00
C VAL A 678 -87.72 -45.99 -72.93
N THR A 679 -87.84 -44.67 -72.68
CA THR A 679 -89.11 -43.93 -72.73
C THR A 679 -89.63 -43.68 -74.14
N GLU A 680 -88.80 -43.84 -75.17
CA GLU A 680 -89.24 -43.90 -76.57
C GLU A 680 -90.10 -45.15 -76.85
N ASN A 681 -90.03 -46.18 -76.00
CA ASN A 681 -90.87 -47.38 -76.08
C ASN A 681 -92.17 -47.18 -75.28
N ALA A 682 -93.28 -46.92 -75.98
CA ALA A 682 -94.53 -46.44 -75.37
C ALA A 682 -95.11 -47.34 -74.25
N GLU A 683 -95.03 -48.67 -74.38
CA GLU A 683 -95.47 -49.59 -73.32
C GLU A 683 -94.62 -49.45 -72.05
N ILE A 684 -93.30 -49.34 -72.21
CA ILE A 684 -92.36 -49.20 -71.09
C ILE A 684 -92.46 -47.80 -70.47
N TYR A 685 -92.74 -46.76 -71.28
CA TYR A 685 -93.03 -45.41 -70.80
C TYR A 685 -94.23 -45.39 -69.84
N VAL A 686 -95.35 -46.00 -70.21
CA VAL A 686 -96.55 -46.06 -69.34
C VAL A 686 -96.27 -46.82 -68.05
N ILE A 687 -95.51 -47.92 -68.10
CA ILE A 687 -95.09 -48.67 -66.93
C ILE A 687 -94.20 -47.81 -66.01
N LEU A 688 -93.15 -47.19 -66.55
CA LEU A 688 -92.25 -46.30 -65.80
C LEU A 688 -93.00 -45.11 -65.19
N GLN A 689 -93.83 -44.42 -65.98
CA GLN A 689 -94.64 -43.28 -65.53
C GLN A 689 -95.60 -43.68 -64.39
N THR A 690 -96.14 -44.90 -64.42
CA THR A 690 -97.00 -45.43 -63.33
C THR A 690 -96.18 -45.70 -62.06
N TYR A 691 -95.01 -46.34 -62.18
CA TYR A 691 -94.13 -46.61 -61.03
C TYR A 691 -93.54 -45.34 -60.41
N PHE A 692 -93.13 -44.36 -61.22
CA PHE A 692 -92.62 -43.07 -60.74
C PHE A 692 -93.71 -42.28 -60.01
N ARG A 693 -94.95 -42.24 -60.55
CA ARG A 693 -96.11 -41.66 -59.84
C ARG A 693 -96.42 -42.34 -58.51
N GLN A 694 -96.30 -43.66 -58.41
CA GLN A 694 -96.52 -44.37 -57.13
C GLN A 694 -95.48 -44.01 -56.06
N ASN A 695 -94.30 -43.54 -56.44
CA ASN A 695 -93.22 -43.16 -55.53
C ASN A 695 -93.02 -41.63 -55.39
N GLY A 696 -93.94 -40.82 -55.95
CA GLY A 696 -93.94 -39.37 -55.78
C GLY A 696 -92.84 -38.61 -56.53
N LEU A 697 -92.32 -39.17 -57.63
CA LEU A 697 -91.29 -38.56 -58.48
C LEU A 697 -91.82 -38.37 -59.92
N GLU A 698 -91.39 -37.30 -60.58
CA GLU A 698 -91.75 -37.01 -61.98
C GLU A 698 -90.59 -37.30 -62.95
N LEU A 699 -90.91 -37.55 -64.22
CA LEU A 699 -89.90 -37.80 -65.26
C LEU A 699 -89.32 -36.46 -65.79
N PRO A 700 -87.99 -36.32 -65.91
CA PRO A 700 -87.37 -35.10 -66.41
C PRO A 700 -87.82 -34.73 -67.84
N THR A 701 -88.18 -33.46 -68.06
CA THR A 701 -88.53 -32.93 -69.38
C THR A 701 -87.41 -31.99 -69.87
N ALA A 702 -86.77 -32.33 -70.98
CA ALA A 702 -85.61 -31.59 -71.50
C ALA A 702 -85.98 -30.21 -72.10
N SER A 703 -85.00 -29.32 -72.17
CA SER A 703 -85.13 -27.96 -72.71
C SER A 703 -83.84 -27.53 -73.45
N THR A 704 -83.90 -26.53 -74.34
CA THR A 704 -83.07 -25.32 -74.14
C THR A 704 -82.16 -24.76 -75.27
N LYS A 705 -81.74 -25.50 -76.32
CA LYS A 705 -80.56 -25.07 -77.16
C LYS A 705 -80.80 -25.14 -78.69
N SER A 706 -80.51 -24.05 -79.44
CA SER A 706 -80.55 -23.95 -80.93
C SER A 706 -80.04 -22.58 -81.50
N SER A 707 -80.16 -22.39 -82.82
CA SER A 707 -80.17 -21.15 -83.64
C SER A 707 -79.33 -19.90 -83.27
N ARG A 708 -78.13 -19.82 -83.85
CA ARG A 708 -77.80 -18.76 -84.84
C ARG A 708 -77.14 -19.41 -86.07
N GLN A 709 -77.16 -18.71 -87.21
CA GLN A 709 -76.95 -19.29 -88.53
C GLN A 709 -75.51 -19.10 -89.09
N SER A 710 -75.23 -19.82 -90.19
CA SER A 710 -74.23 -19.51 -91.23
C SER A 710 -72.74 -19.70 -90.88
N SER A 711 -71.84 -20.06 -91.81
CA SER A 711 -72.02 -20.43 -93.23
C SER A 711 -70.95 -21.42 -93.70
N ARG A 712 -71.29 -22.30 -94.65
CA ARG A 712 -70.34 -23.11 -95.43
C ARG A 712 -69.56 -22.24 -96.42
N SER A 713 -68.30 -22.60 -96.67
CA SER A 713 -67.66 -22.48 -97.98
C SER A 713 -66.55 -23.52 -98.12
N SER A 714 -66.46 -24.15 -99.29
CA SER A 714 -65.56 -25.27 -99.59
C SER A 714 -64.60 -24.91 -100.71
N SER A 715 -63.34 -25.38 -100.65
CA SER A 715 -62.52 -25.59 -101.86
C SER A 715 -61.34 -26.54 -101.64
N GLN A 716 -61.42 -27.68 -102.34
CA GLN A 716 -60.39 -28.46 -103.03
C GLN A 716 -58.98 -28.70 -102.45
N THR A 717 -58.57 -29.96 -102.60
CA THR A 717 -57.22 -30.52 -102.42
C THR A 717 -56.37 -30.44 -103.69
N SER A 718 -55.05 -30.26 -103.55
CA SER A 718 -54.05 -30.87 -104.45
C SER A 718 -52.68 -31.01 -103.75
N LEU A 719 -51.89 -32.01 -104.16
CA LEU A 719 -50.62 -32.41 -103.55
C LEU A 719 -49.48 -32.37 -104.58
N SER A 720 -48.22 -32.39 -104.10
CA SER A 720 -47.00 -32.83 -104.83
C SER A 720 -46.53 -31.96 -106.04
N SER A 721 -45.24 -31.93 -106.46
CA SER A 721 -43.99 -32.45 -105.87
C SER A 721 -42.70 -31.99 -106.61
N VAL A 722 -41.62 -31.72 -105.85
CA VAL A 722 -40.22 -32.25 -106.02
C VAL A 722 -39.27 -31.77 -107.19
N ARG A 723 -38.02 -31.39 -106.80
CA ARG A 723 -36.73 -31.27 -107.56
C ARG A 723 -36.66 -30.23 -108.70
N SER A 724 -35.74 -29.25 -108.71
CA SER A 724 -34.25 -29.27 -108.87
C SER A 724 -33.79 -29.65 -110.30
N SER A 725 -32.78 -29.01 -110.93
CA SER A 725 -31.49 -28.57 -110.33
C SER A 725 -30.67 -27.55 -111.19
N ARG A 726 -29.86 -26.73 -110.51
CA ARG A 726 -28.40 -26.48 -110.75
C ARG A 726 -27.87 -25.66 -111.99
N SER A 727 -27.21 -24.52 -111.67
CA SER A 727 -26.03 -23.86 -112.32
C SER A 727 -26.16 -23.26 -113.74
N THR A 728 -25.54 -22.14 -114.15
CA THR A 728 -24.61 -21.09 -113.59
C THR A 728 -24.51 -19.93 -114.62
N SER A 729 -23.95 -18.72 -114.45
CA SER A 729 -23.28 -17.93 -113.37
C SER A 729 -23.41 -16.40 -113.73
N THR A 730 -22.52 -15.39 -113.58
CA THR A 730 -21.10 -15.22 -113.17
C THR A 730 -20.75 -13.74 -112.87
N SER A 731 -19.70 -13.51 -112.06
CA SER A 731 -18.74 -12.36 -112.03
C SER A 731 -19.16 -10.87 -112.03
N ALA A 732 -18.80 -10.19 -110.92
CA ALA A 732 -18.14 -8.86 -110.82
C ALA A 732 -18.90 -7.55 -111.20
N SER A 733 -18.56 -6.35 -110.66
CA SER A 733 -17.91 -5.91 -109.39
C SER A 733 -17.98 -4.37 -109.23
N GLN A 734 -17.60 -3.81 -108.05
CA GLN A 734 -17.27 -2.37 -107.77
C GLN A 734 -18.45 -1.35 -107.79
N THR A 735 -18.46 -0.17 -107.12
CA THR A 735 -17.62 0.47 -106.05
C THR A 735 -18.32 1.66 -105.38
N SER A 736 -18.02 1.92 -104.08
CA SER A 736 -17.85 3.23 -103.34
C SER A 736 -18.87 4.39 -103.50
N MET A 737 -18.96 5.49 -102.72
CA MET A 737 -18.33 6.15 -101.54
C MET A 737 -19.44 6.99 -100.84
N LYS A 738 -19.36 7.63 -99.65
CA LYS A 738 -18.61 7.54 -98.36
C LYS A 738 -19.39 8.48 -97.39
N VAL A 739 -18.70 9.34 -96.59
CA VAL A 739 -19.23 10.53 -95.84
C VAL A 739 -20.11 10.20 -94.61
N LEU A 740 -19.92 10.77 -93.40
CA LEU A 740 -18.84 11.58 -92.81
C LEU A 740 -18.64 11.20 -91.31
N GLU A 741 -17.71 11.83 -90.57
CA GLU A 741 -17.23 11.40 -89.25
C GLU A 741 -16.96 12.56 -88.24
N LEU A 742 -16.67 12.21 -86.96
CA LEU A 742 -15.95 12.94 -85.86
C LEU A 742 -16.77 13.54 -84.68
N SER A 743 -16.25 13.64 -83.44
CA SER A 743 -14.86 13.41 -82.92
C SER A 743 -14.77 12.92 -81.44
N PHE A 744 -13.61 12.33 -81.08
CA PHE A 744 -13.11 12.05 -79.70
C PHE A 744 -12.14 13.15 -79.19
N PRO A 745 -11.69 13.11 -77.91
CA PRO A 745 -10.31 12.66 -77.59
C PRO A 745 -10.18 11.87 -76.24
N ALA A 746 -9.10 11.14 -75.89
CA ALA A 746 -7.93 10.60 -76.62
C ALA A 746 -7.22 9.47 -75.80
N SER A 747 -6.33 8.70 -76.46
CA SER A 747 -5.51 7.56 -75.95
C SER A 747 -4.03 8.02 -75.68
N PRO A 748 -2.92 7.21 -75.68
CA PRO A 748 -2.67 5.73 -75.75
C PRO A 748 -1.79 5.22 -74.55
N SER A 749 -1.41 3.94 -74.29
CA SER A 749 -1.02 2.73 -75.07
C SER A 749 0.44 2.73 -75.61
N LEU A 750 1.30 1.69 -75.51
CA LEU A 750 1.18 0.31 -74.95
C LEU A 750 2.56 -0.41 -74.76
N THR A 751 2.58 -1.60 -74.12
CA THR A 751 3.59 -2.73 -74.15
C THR A 751 5.06 -2.56 -73.68
N GLY A 752 5.60 -3.59 -72.98
CA GLY A 752 7.04 -3.95 -73.02
C GLY A 752 7.71 -4.43 -71.71
N SER A 753 8.05 -5.72 -71.60
CA SER A 753 8.90 -6.33 -70.53
C SER A 753 10.11 -7.06 -71.17
N PRO A 754 11.11 -7.59 -70.43
CA PRO A 754 11.55 -7.37 -69.05
C PRO A 754 13.08 -7.02 -68.94
N LEU A 755 13.60 -6.68 -67.74
CA LEU A 755 14.92 -7.12 -67.20
C LEU A 755 15.31 -6.49 -65.83
N ARG A 756 16.21 -7.18 -65.11
CA ARG A 756 17.05 -6.73 -63.96
C ARG A 756 18.48 -6.45 -64.54
N PRO A 757 19.52 -5.87 -63.85
CA PRO A 757 19.65 -5.63 -62.41
C PRO A 757 20.50 -4.39 -61.93
N THR A 758 20.74 -4.31 -60.60
CA THR A 758 21.89 -3.64 -59.91
C THR A 758 22.06 -2.12 -60.07
N SER A 759 22.79 -1.39 -59.22
CA SER A 759 23.38 -1.60 -57.86
C SER A 759 23.48 -0.20 -57.18
N ALA A 760 23.59 -0.04 -55.87
CA ALA A 760 24.83 0.06 -55.07
C ALA A 760 24.54 1.01 -53.87
N SER A 761 25.20 1.00 -52.70
CA SER A 761 26.24 0.11 -52.13
C SER A 761 26.41 0.38 -50.62
N SER A 762 27.06 -0.56 -49.90
CA SER A 762 27.88 -0.38 -48.67
C SER A 762 27.22 0.21 -47.39
N SER A 763 27.61 -0.16 -46.17
CA SER A 763 28.53 -1.20 -45.62
C SER A 763 28.19 -1.40 -44.12
N SER A 764 28.33 -2.53 -43.41
CA SER A 764 29.03 -3.82 -43.52
C SER A 764 30.29 -4.01 -42.64
N SER A 765 30.07 -4.36 -41.36
CA SER A 765 30.97 -5.18 -40.51
C SER A 765 30.13 -5.74 -39.34
N ASN A 766 30.05 -7.03 -38.97
CA ASN A 766 30.87 -8.25 -39.07
C ASN A 766 31.80 -8.51 -37.86
N GLY A 767 31.57 -9.62 -37.18
CA GLY A 767 32.37 -10.13 -36.05
C GLY A 767 31.90 -11.54 -35.64
N LYS A 768 32.82 -12.49 -35.46
CA LYS A 768 32.54 -13.91 -35.19
C LYS A 768 33.41 -14.48 -34.06
N ASN A 769 32.86 -15.50 -33.40
CA ASN A 769 33.53 -16.60 -32.69
C ASN A 769 34.50 -16.29 -31.52
N LYS A 770 34.20 -16.92 -30.37
CA LYS A 770 35.09 -17.99 -29.85
C LYS A 770 34.35 -18.97 -28.91
N LYS A 771 34.81 -20.22 -28.89
CA LYS A 771 34.58 -21.23 -27.83
C LYS A 771 35.89 -21.38 -27.04
N SER A 772 35.80 -21.58 -25.73
CA SER A 772 36.57 -22.59 -24.96
C SER A 772 36.39 -22.38 -23.46
N SER A 773 36.22 -23.48 -22.69
CA SER A 773 36.58 -23.67 -21.27
C SER A 773 36.52 -22.48 -20.29
N LYS A 774 35.91 -22.65 -19.10
CA LYS A 774 36.14 -23.79 -18.20
C LYS A 774 34.96 -24.01 -17.26
#